data_AF-A0AAF0U3D0-F1
#
_entry.id   AF-A0AAF0U3D0-F1
#
_cell.length_a   1.000
_cell.length_b   1.000
_cell.length_c   1.000
_cell.angle_alpha   90.00
_cell.angle_beta   90.00
_cell.angle_gamma   90.00
#
_symmetry.space_group_name_H-M   'P 1'
#
loop_
_entity.id
_entity.type
_entity.pdbx_description
1 polymer ?
#
loop_
_entity_poly.entity_id
_entity_poly.type
_entity_poly.pdbx_seq_one_letter_code
_entity_poly.pdbx_strand_id
1 'polypeptide(L)'
;MAHEEEEDGPVYTLEEALTAVGIGKFQYMAMCYAGLGLIADAVETMILSFIGPALRSQWTLSSTQESLMTTVVFAGMKGLLSIAIVSAVCAALSTFSPNYNSLLAVRMMVGVGVGGVPVYGSWFLEFVPSQNRGMWTIICSGFWTIGTILEALLALMIMPRLGWRWLLALSSIPSFLALLLFVFTVESPRYLCAMGRTSDACDILKKIAVVNKTQLPPGKLVSSQLTEELLSPGKNKISSVKSGFSYLLVLLSPALLRNTLLIWVAFIGTNSSYYGIILLTSLFSSEQCQHSSTALHTNDDQSLYTNVLINSLAEIPGFLLSAIMVEKVGRKFSMAVMYALYFLFLLPLLAPQLSALTTALLFGARAFSSGSFLIVGVYCREIYPTSVRSTGIGVSTSVGKIGAMLSPIIAVQLMAIEQVEEDGAVYTMEEALTSVGIGGGLVYGSWFLEFVPSQNRGMWMMIYAGFWTIGTILEALLALMIMPRLGWRWLLALSSIPSIAALLLFVLTVESPRYLCAIGRTRDAYDILKKIAVVNKTQLPPGKLVSSEVTEVHEELISPGKIKVSILKSGFSSLLMLLSPALRRNTLLIWVVYIGNSFSYYGIILLTSLFSSGQCQHSSIALNLNDDQSLYTNVLINNLAEIPGTLLAAIMVDKVGRKFSVALMCGLSFLSLLPLLAPQLPALTTALLFGARTFISGSFVIVDVYCREIYPTSVRSTGIGVANSVGRIGPMISPIVVVQLVRECHQTAAIVCFEAVLVLSAVSVLLLSVETKGRELIDTHDV
;
A
#
# COMPACT_ATOMS: atom_id res chain seq x y z
N MET A 1 28.50 10.42 -66.00
CA MET A 1 27.45 10.14 -64.99
C MET A 1 28.19 9.97 -63.67
N ALA A 2 28.73 11.05 -63.10
CA ALA A 2 28.01 11.91 -62.16
C ALA A 2 27.37 11.07 -61.05
N HIS A 3 28.21 10.67 -60.08
CA HIS A 3 27.76 10.35 -58.74
C HIS A 3 27.11 11.63 -58.19
N GLU A 4 25.81 11.62 -57.97
CA GLU A 4 25.16 12.61 -57.11
C GLU A 4 25.65 12.34 -55.69
N GLU A 5 26.70 13.06 -55.30
CA GLU A 5 26.92 13.41 -53.90
C GLU A 5 25.70 14.23 -53.47
N GLU A 6 24.70 13.60 -52.85
CA GLU A 6 23.75 14.35 -52.00
C GLU A 6 24.61 15.04 -50.94
N GLU A 7 24.82 16.35 -51.11
CA GLU A 7 25.48 17.20 -50.13
C GLU A 7 24.90 16.93 -48.73
N ASP A 8 25.72 16.38 -47.84
CA ASP A 8 25.46 16.30 -46.41
C ASP A 8 25.33 17.73 -45.87
N GLY A 9 24.13 18.30 -46.00
CA GLY A 9 23.79 19.58 -45.39
C GLY A 9 24.04 19.52 -43.88
N PRO A 10 24.26 20.68 -43.22
CA PRO A 10 24.49 20.72 -41.78
C PRO A 10 23.40 19.90 -41.05
N VAL A 11 23.78 19.16 -40.02
CA VAL A 11 22.85 18.36 -39.20
C VAL A 11 22.69 19.05 -37.86
N TYR A 12 21.46 19.13 -37.37
CA TYR A 12 21.20 19.65 -36.02
C TYR A 12 20.33 18.68 -35.21
N THR A 13 20.55 18.69 -33.90
CA THR A 13 19.81 17.87 -32.94
C THR A 13 18.53 18.55 -32.51
N LEU A 14 17.61 17.77 -31.94
CA LEU A 14 16.37 18.29 -31.38
C LEU A 14 16.60 19.29 -30.22
N GLU A 15 17.65 19.10 -29.42
CA GLU A 15 17.99 20.04 -28.35
C GLU A 15 18.48 21.38 -28.92
N GLU A 16 19.30 21.36 -29.97
CA GLU A 16 19.76 22.58 -30.65
C GLU A 16 18.60 23.32 -31.32
N ALA A 17 17.66 22.59 -31.94
CA ALA A 17 16.45 23.17 -32.51
C ALA A 17 15.58 23.87 -31.46
N LEU A 18 15.32 23.22 -30.31
CA LEU A 18 14.54 23.80 -29.23
C LEU A 18 15.26 25.00 -28.58
N THR A 19 16.59 24.94 -28.48
CA THR A 19 17.40 26.05 -27.94
C THR A 19 17.39 27.25 -28.89
N ALA A 20 17.50 27.02 -30.20
CA ALA A 20 17.45 28.07 -31.22
C ALA A 20 16.07 28.73 -31.33
N VAL A 21 15.00 27.94 -31.21
CA VAL A 21 13.62 28.43 -31.23
C VAL A 21 13.28 29.22 -29.96
N GLY A 22 13.95 28.92 -28.85
CA GLY A 22 13.80 29.62 -27.58
C GLY A 22 12.40 29.51 -26.98
N ILE A 23 12.15 30.31 -25.95
CA ILE A 23 10.85 30.39 -25.28
C ILE A 23 10.08 31.58 -25.84
N GLY A 24 8.95 31.30 -26.51
CA GLY A 24 8.11 32.31 -27.11
C GLY A 24 6.62 32.03 -26.89
N LYS A 25 5.77 32.66 -27.71
CA LYS A 25 4.30 32.60 -27.57
C LYS A 25 3.78 31.16 -27.56
N PHE A 26 4.37 30.28 -28.36
CA PHE A 26 3.95 28.88 -28.43
C PHE A 26 4.10 28.18 -27.08
N GLN A 27 5.24 28.33 -26.41
CA GLN A 27 5.49 27.69 -25.11
C GLN A 27 4.56 28.26 -24.03
N TYR A 28 4.23 29.55 -24.06
CA TYR A 28 3.22 30.11 -23.16
C TYR A 28 1.83 29.53 -23.40
N MET A 29 1.42 29.36 -24.67
CA MET A 29 0.14 28.70 -25.00
C MET A 29 0.12 27.24 -24.54
N ALA A 30 1.20 26.50 -24.78
CA ALA A 30 1.35 25.13 -24.31
C ALA A 30 1.34 25.04 -22.77
N MET A 31 1.97 26.01 -22.08
CA MET A 31 1.94 26.10 -20.62
C MET A 31 0.54 26.37 -20.10
N CYS A 32 -0.21 27.31 -20.70
CA CYS A 32 -1.59 27.59 -20.30
C CYS A 32 -2.48 26.35 -20.46
N TYR A 33 -2.31 25.59 -21.53
CA TYR A 33 -3.05 24.34 -21.74
C TYR A 33 -2.68 23.25 -20.71
N ALA A 34 -1.37 23.03 -20.50
CA ALA A 34 -0.91 22.07 -19.50
C ALA A 34 -1.33 22.48 -18.08
N GLY A 35 -1.26 23.79 -17.78
CA GLY A 35 -1.69 24.39 -16.53
C GLY A 35 -3.19 24.24 -16.30
N LEU A 36 -4.02 24.35 -17.35
CA LEU A 36 -5.46 24.10 -17.24
C LEU A 36 -5.76 22.64 -16.83
N GLY A 37 -5.01 21.67 -17.35
CA GLY A 37 -5.10 20.27 -16.90
C GLY A 37 -4.70 20.09 -15.42
N LEU A 38 -3.72 20.85 -14.94
CA LEU A 38 -3.32 20.85 -13.52
C LEU A 38 -4.35 21.55 -12.62
N ILE A 39 -5.00 22.62 -13.09
CA ILE A 39 -6.12 23.26 -12.39
C ILE A 39 -7.26 22.25 -12.23
N ALA A 40 -7.63 21.56 -13.31
CA ALA A 40 -8.70 20.57 -13.29
C ALA A 40 -8.45 19.45 -12.26
N ASP A 41 -7.23 18.92 -12.20
CA ASP A 41 -6.84 17.91 -11.19
C ASP A 41 -6.91 18.45 -9.76
N ALA A 42 -6.36 19.65 -9.54
CA ALA A 42 -6.39 20.29 -8.23
C ALA A 42 -7.82 20.52 -7.74
N VAL A 43 -8.71 20.97 -8.62
CA VAL A 43 -10.14 21.16 -8.35
C VAL A 43 -10.82 19.84 -8.00
N GLU A 44 -10.66 18.80 -8.82
CA GLU A 44 -11.27 17.48 -8.56
C GLU A 44 -10.72 16.80 -7.29
N THR A 45 -9.48 17.09 -6.92
CA THR A 45 -8.91 16.55 -5.68
C THR A 45 -9.37 17.33 -4.46
N MET A 46 -9.47 18.66 -4.57
CA MET A 46 -9.85 19.54 -3.45
C MET A 46 -11.34 19.47 -3.14
N ILE A 47 -12.21 19.27 -4.13
CA ILE A 47 -13.65 19.18 -3.94
C ILE A 47 -14.06 18.06 -2.98
N LEU A 48 -13.25 16.99 -2.88
CA LEU A 48 -13.49 15.87 -1.96
C LEU A 48 -13.51 16.28 -0.49
N SER A 49 -12.79 17.33 -0.13
CA SER A 49 -12.77 17.88 1.24
C SER A 49 -14.05 18.64 1.61
N PHE A 50 -14.81 19.12 0.62
CA PHE A 50 -16.07 19.83 0.85
C PHE A 50 -17.30 18.92 0.74
N ILE A 51 -17.27 17.95 -0.17
CA ILE A 51 -18.41 17.06 -0.42
C ILE A 51 -18.63 16.08 0.74
N GLY A 52 -17.57 15.54 1.34
CA GLY A 52 -17.67 14.52 2.40
C GLY A 52 -18.60 14.95 3.54
N PRO A 53 -18.30 16.07 4.23
CA PRO A 53 -19.14 16.58 5.31
C PRO A 53 -20.56 16.93 4.86
N ALA A 54 -20.71 17.52 3.66
CA ALA A 54 -22.01 17.92 3.13
C ALA A 54 -22.94 16.72 2.85
N LEU A 55 -22.41 15.63 2.32
CA LEU A 55 -23.17 14.41 2.07
C LEU A 55 -23.46 13.63 3.35
N ARG A 56 -22.55 13.67 4.35
CA ARG A 56 -22.82 13.08 5.66
C ARG A 56 -24.06 13.70 6.31
N SER A 57 -24.20 15.02 6.25
CA SER A 57 -25.39 15.72 6.76
C SER A 57 -26.67 15.37 5.98
N GLN A 58 -26.60 15.35 4.64
CA GLN A 58 -27.81 15.15 3.82
C GLN A 58 -28.30 13.69 3.74
N TRP A 59 -27.38 12.73 3.65
CA TRP A 59 -27.69 11.32 3.45
C TRP A 59 -27.40 10.45 4.68
N THR A 60 -27.10 11.08 5.83
CA THR A 60 -26.82 10.39 7.11
C THR A 60 -25.83 9.24 6.93
N LEU A 61 -24.72 9.53 6.22
CA LEU A 61 -23.73 8.53 5.84
C LEU A 61 -22.89 8.12 7.06
N SER A 62 -22.46 6.85 7.08
CA SER A 62 -21.47 6.39 8.07
C SER A 62 -20.08 6.98 7.79
N SER A 63 -19.22 7.06 8.81
CA SER A 63 -17.81 7.50 8.66
C SER A 63 -17.03 6.65 7.64
N THR A 64 -17.39 5.36 7.52
CA THR A 64 -16.82 4.46 6.51
C THR A 64 -17.32 4.80 5.11
N GLN A 65 -18.59 5.18 4.94
CA GLN A 65 -19.11 5.63 3.64
C GLN A 65 -18.52 6.99 3.24
N GLU A 66 -18.30 7.89 4.19
CA GLU A 66 -17.63 9.17 3.96
C GLU A 66 -16.18 8.96 3.50
N SER A 67 -15.41 8.15 4.22
CA SER A 67 -14.01 7.87 3.84
C SER A 67 -13.91 7.16 2.49
N LEU A 68 -14.76 6.16 2.24
CA LEU A 68 -14.80 5.42 0.97
C LEU A 68 -15.03 6.33 -0.24
N MET A 69 -15.86 7.38 -0.11
CA MET A 69 -16.12 8.34 -1.20
C MET A 69 -14.84 9.03 -1.68
N THR A 70 -13.97 9.40 -0.75
CA THR A 70 -12.69 10.05 -1.07
C THR A 70 -11.64 9.04 -1.54
N THR A 71 -11.58 7.86 -0.92
CA THR A 71 -10.63 6.79 -1.27
C THR A 71 -10.86 6.24 -2.67
N VAL A 72 -12.12 6.11 -3.11
CA VAL A 72 -12.47 5.53 -4.42
C VAL A 72 -11.97 6.37 -5.60
N VAL A 73 -11.90 7.70 -5.45
CA VAL A 73 -11.29 8.58 -6.46
C VAL A 73 -9.80 8.27 -6.61
N PHE A 74 -9.06 8.18 -5.50
CA PHE A 74 -7.64 7.81 -5.54
C PHE A 74 -7.40 6.37 -6.02
N ALA A 75 -8.32 5.43 -5.73
CA ALA A 75 -8.29 4.07 -6.26
C ALA A 75 -8.39 4.04 -7.78
N GLY A 76 -9.27 4.88 -8.33
CA GLY A 76 -9.50 5.02 -9.77
C GLY A 76 -8.27 5.51 -10.54
N MET A 77 -7.33 6.24 -9.91
CA MET A 77 -6.15 6.84 -10.55
C MET A 77 -5.09 5.84 -11.07
N LYS A 78 -5.47 4.58 -11.33
CA LYS A 78 -4.63 3.49 -11.81
C LYS A 78 -5.08 3.04 -13.22
N GLY A 79 -4.77 3.77 -14.30
CA GLY A 79 -5.17 3.32 -15.64
C GLY A 79 -4.81 4.24 -16.82
N LEU A 80 -4.64 3.65 -18.01
CA LEU A 80 -4.06 4.23 -19.24
C LEU A 80 -5.04 5.05 -20.12
N LEU A 81 -4.52 6.16 -20.67
CA LEU A 81 -4.71 6.78 -21.99
C LEU A 81 -6.09 7.20 -22.56
N SER A 82 -7.19 7.24 -21.80
CA SER A 82 -8.38 8.01 -22.22
C SER A 82 -8.88 8.91 -21.10
N ILE A 83 -8.20 10.05 -20.95
CA ILE A 83 -8.00 10.73 -19.65
C ILE A 83 -8.91 11.97 -19.49
N ALA A 84 -9.02 12.83 -20.51
CA ALA A 84 -9.74 14.09 -20.39
C ALA A 84 -11.26 13.96 -20.60
N ILE A 85 -11.69 13.15 -21.58
CA ILE A 85 -13.12 12.93 -21.90
C ILE A 85 -13.82 12.25 -20.71
N VAL A 86 -13.21 11.18 -20.19
CA VAL A 86 -13.77 10.42 -19.06
C VAL A 86 -13.85 11.31 -17.82
N SER A 87 -12.80 12.08 -17.52
CA SER A 87 -12.82 13.02 -16.39
C SER A 87 -13.93 14.07 -16.53
N ALA A 88 -13.98 14.80 -17.65
CA ALA A 88 -14.94 15.89 -17.85
C ALA A 88 -16.40 15.40 -17.85
N VAL A 89 -16.70 14.31 -18.56
CA VAL A 89 -18.06 13.76 -18.64
C VAL A 89 -18.49 13.19 -17.30
N CYS A 90 -17.64 12.43 -16.61
CA CYS A 90 -17.99 11.83 -15.31
C CYS A 90 -18.09 12.90 -14.21
N ALA A 91 -17.29 13.97 -14.26
CA ALA A 91 -17.40 15.10 -13.35
C ALA A 91 -18.78 15.76 -13.44
N ALA A 92 -19.25 16.06 -14.65
CA ALA A 92 -20.61 16.58 -14.86
C ALA A 92 -21.71 15.59 -14.47
N LEU A 93 -21.53 14.30 -14.77
CA LEU A 93 -22.51 13.27 -14.37
C LEU A 93 -22.63 13.15 -12.84
N SER A 94 -21.58 13.48 -12.09
CA SER A 94 -21.61 13.43 -10.62
C SER A 94 -22.67 14.38 -10.04
N THR A 95 -22.95 15.51 -10.70
CA THR A 95 -23.99 16.48 -10.30
C THR A 95 -25.39 15.88 -10.28
N PHE A 96 -25.67 14.95 -11.21
CA PHE A 96 -26.99 14.36 -11.39
C PHE A 96 -27.19 13.07 -10.59
N SER A 97 -26.24 12.70 -9.73
CA SER A 97 -26.30 11.45 -8.95
C SER A 97 -27.51 11.45 -7.99
N PRO A 98 -28.43 10.47 -8.11
CA PRO A 98 -29.62 10.39 -7.24
C PRO A 98 -29.34 9.72 -5.89
N ASN A 99 -28.31 8.88 -5.80
CA ASN A 99 -27.99 8.11 -4.59
C ASN A 99 -26.49 7.97 -4.37
N TYR A 100 -26.08 7.64 -3.14
CA TYR A 100 -24.68 7.47 -2.75
C TYR A 100 -23.91 6.50 -3.65
N ASN A 101 -24.49 5.33 -3.97
CA ASN A 101 -23.83 4.32 -4.79
C ASN A 101 -23.57 4.80 -6.24
N SER A 102 -24.50 5.54 -6.83
CA SER A 102 -24.30 6.14 -8.16
C SER A 102 -23.22 7.21 -8.14
N LEU A 103 -23.19 8.06 -7.11
CA LEU A 103 -22.14 9.06 -6.95
C LEU A 103 -20.77 8.38 -6.78
N LEU A 104 -20.68 7.35 -5.94
CA LEU A 104 -19.46 6.59 -5.71
C LEU A 104 -18.91 5.96 -6.99
N ALA A 105 -19.78 5.35 -7.80
CA ALA A 105 -19.38 4.74 -9.08
C ALA A 105 -18.87 5.79 -10.08
N VAL A 106 -19.57 6.91 -10.22
CA VAL A 106 -19.15 7.99 -11.13
C VAL A 106 -17.86 8.65 -10.63
N ARG A 107 -17.68 8.80 -9.32
CA ARG A 107 -16.44 9.31 -8.69
C ARG A 107 -15.26 8.38 -8.93
N MET A 108 -15.47 7.07 -8.91
CA MET A 108 -14.44 6.11 -9.32
C MET A 108 -13.97 6.38 -10.75
N MET A 109 -14.91 6.64 -11.67
CA MET A 109 -14.59 6.94 -13.07
C MET A 109 -13.89 8.29 -13.23
N VAL A 110 -14.26 9.31 -12.45
CA VAL A 110 -13.50 10.57 -12.36
C VAL A 110 -12.05 10.27 -11.95
N GLY A 111 -11.85 9.45 -10.92
CA GLY A 111 -10.52 9.00 -10.51
C GLY A 111 -9.67 8.39 -11.64
N VAL A 112 -10.27 7.55 -12.49
CA VAL A 112 -9.60 7.02 -13.69
C VAL A 112 -9.16 8.12 -14.64
N GLY A 113 -10.00 9.14 -14.86
CA GLY A 113 -9.68 10.31 -15.66
C GLY A 113 -8.55 11.16 -15.06
N VAL A 114 -8.55 11.38 -13.75
CA VAL A 114 -7.53 12.20 -13.08
C VAL A 114 -6.16 11.49 -13.05
N GLY A 115 -6.12 10.15 -13.09
CA GLY A 115 -4.87 9.38 -13.10
C GLY A 115 -3.89 9.72 -14.24
N GLY A 116 -4.37 10.30 -15.34
CA GLY A 116 -3.54 10.69 -16.48
C GLY A 116 -3.01 12.12 -16.47
N VAL A 117 -3.28 12.91 -15.43
CA VAL A 117 -2.83 14.31 -15.34
C VAL A 117 -1.30 14.51 -15.40
N PRO A 118 -0.44 13.60 -14.88
CA PRO A 118 1.02 13.75 -15.01
C PRO A 118 1.53 13.87 -16.46
N VAL A 119 0.70 13.48 -17.45
CA VAL A 119 0.97 13.65 -18.88
C VAL A 119 1.08 15.12 -19.27
N TYR A 120 0.25 16.03 -18.75
CA TYR A 120 0.29 17.46 -19.12
C TYR A 120 1.64 18.10 -18.79
N GLY A 121 2.15 17.84 -17.58
CA GLY A 121 3.45 18.34 -17.15
C GLY A 121 4.60 17.74 -17.95
N SER A 122 4.52 16.45 -18.30
CA SER A 122 5.54 15.79 -19.11
C SER A 122 5.54 16.32 -20.54
N TRP A 123 4.36 16.42 -21.16
CA TRP A 123 4.15 16.96 -22.50
C TRP A 123 4.69 18.39 -22.63
N PHE A 124 4.37 19.29 -21.69
CA PHE A 124 4.88 20.67 -21.71
C PHE A 124 6.42 20.71 -21.69
N LEU A 125 7.07 19.90 -20.86
CA LEU A 125 8.53 19.87 -20.73
C LEU A 125 9.27 19.34 -21.97
N GLU A 126 8.55 18.70 -22.90
CA GLU A 126 9.11 18.28 -24.17
C GLU A 126 9.33 19.46 -25.14
N PHE A 127 8.59 20.56 -24.95
CA PHE A 127 8.75 21.81 -25.71
C PHE A 127 9.73 22.81 -25.08
N VAL A 128 10.22 22.55 -23.86
CA VAL A 128 11.11 23.45 -23.12
C VAL A 128 12.60 23.08 -23.32
N PRO A 129 13.49 24.07 -23.60
CA PRO A 129 14.94 23.86 -23.71
C PRO A 129 15.57 23.36 -22.40
N SER A 130 16.65 22.57 -22.48
CA SER A 130 17.29 21.89 -21.33
C SER A 130 17.81 22.83 -20.25
N GLN A 131 18.33 24.00 -20.62
CA GLN A 131 18.99 24.94 -19.69
C GLN A 131 18.06 25.47 -18.58
N ASN A 132 16.77 25.67 -18.86
CA ASN A 132 15.83 26.29 -17.92
C ASN A 132 14.68 25.36 -17.47
N ARG A 133 14.72 24.05 -17.78
CA ARG A 133 13.57 23.13 -17.54
C ARG A 133 13.09 23.13 -16.08
N GLY A 134 13.99 23.24 -15.11
CA GLY A 134 13.65 23.25 -13.68
C GLY A 134 12.73 24.41 -13.30
N MET A 135 13.10 25.63 -13.70
CA MET A 135 12.29 26.84 -13.44
C MET A 135 10.89 26.72 -14.06
N TRP A 136 10.81 26.30 -15.31
CA TRP A 136 9.52 26.14 -16.02
C TRP A 136 8.65 25.02 -15.45
N THR A 137 9.27 23.98 -14.89
CA THR A 137 8.56 22.93 -14.15
C THR A 137 7.87 23.50 -12.91
N ILE A 138 8.55 24.39 -12.18
CA ILE A 138 8.00 25.02 -10.96
C ILE A 138 6.87 25.98 -11.34
N ILE A 139 7.08 26.83 -12.35
CA ILE A 139 6.06 27.77 -12.83
C ILE A 139 4.80 27.01 -13.27
N CYS A 140 4.95 25.92 -14.03
CA CYS A 140 3.85 25.07 -14.46
C CYS A 140 3.14 24.40 -13.26
N SER A 141 3.89 23.99 -12.23
CA SER A 141 3.30 23.43 -11.01
C SER A 141 2.48 24.45 -10.21
N GLY A 142 2.74 25.75 -10.35
CA GLY A 142 1.95 26.80 -9.70
C GLY A 142 0.47 26.83 -10.11
N PHE A 143 0.12 26.29 -11.28
CA PHE A 143 -1.27 26.14 -11.70
C PHE A 143 -2.09 25.21 -10.80
N TRP A 144 -1.43 24.26 -10.12
CA TRP A 144 -2.09 23.43 -9.10
C TRP A 144 -2.67 24.29 -7.96
N THR A 145 -1.88 25.22 -7.43
CA THR A 145 -2.31 26.13 -6.35
C THR A 145 -3.39 27.09 -6.81
N ILE A 146 -3.37 27.51 -8.08
CA ILE A 146 -4.47 28.29 -8.65
C ILE A 146 -5.78 27.47 -8.60
N GLY A 147 -5.72 26.18 -8.89
CA GLY A 147 -6.89 25.28 -8.81
C GLY A 147 -7.39 25.05 -7.38
N THR A 148 -6.50 24.86 -6.40
CA THR A 148 -6.92 24.68 -5.00
C THR A 148 -7.58 25.94 -4.42
N ILE A 149 -7.05 27.14 -4.75
CA ILE A 149 -7.65 28.42 -4.38
C ILE A 149 -8.98 28.63 -5.11
N LEU A 150 -9.05 28.32 -6.41
CA LEU A 150 -10.28 28.42 -7.19
C LEU A 150 -11.39 27.57 -6.57
N GLU A 151 -11.10 26.32 -6.22
CA GLU A 151 -12.09 25.42 -5.62
C GLU A 151 -12.56 25.90 -4.25
N ALA A 152 -11.65 26.39 -3.39
CA ALA A 152 -12.03 26.96 -2.10
C ALA A 152 -12.91 28.22 -2.23
N LEU A 153 -12.64 29.08 -3.23
CA LEU A 153 -13.48 30.23 -3.55
C LEU A 153 -14.86 29.82 -4.07
N LEU A 154 -14.91 28.82 -4.96
CA LEU A 154 -16.16 28.24 -5.45
C LEU A 154 -16.99 27.68 -4.28
N ALA A 155 -16.38 26.89 -3.40
CA ALA A 155 -17.03 26.35 -2.22
C ALA A 155 -17.63 27.46 -1.34
N LEU A 156 -16.86 28.52 -1.04
CA LEU A 156 -17.33 29.65 -0.22
C LEU A 156 -18.53 30.38 -0.84
N MET A 157 -18.57 30.54 -2.15
CA MET A 157 -19.65 31.27 -2.83
C MET A 157 -20.90 30.42 -3.11
N ILE A 158 -20.71 29.13 -3.39
CA ILE A 158 -21.76 28.25 -3.95
C ILE A 158 -22.37 27.38 -2.87
N MET A 159 -21.58 26.81 -1.95
CA MET A 159 -22.09 25.87 -0.96
C MET A 159 -23.22 26.45 -0.09
N PRO A 160 -23.13 27.70 0.44
CA PRO A 160 -24.20 28.25 1.27
C PRO A 160 -25.49 28.59 0.50
N ARG A 161 -25.41 28.80 -0.82
CA ARG A 161 -26.54 29.32 -1.63
C ARG A 161 -27.22 28.24 -2.48
N LEU A 162 -26.42 27.36 -3.08
CA LEU A 162 -26.84 26.44 -4.13
C LEU A 162 -26.53 24.96 -3.78
N GLY A 163 -25.72 24.71 -2.77
CA GLY A 163 -25.36 23.37 -2.30
C GLY A 163 -24.35 22.62 -3.18
N TRP A 164 -24.02 21.39 -2.78
CA TRP A 164 -22.92 20.60 -3.36
C TRP A 164 -23.10 20.23 -4.82
N ARG A 165 -24.34 20.07 -5.32
CA ARG A 165 -24.58 19.71 -6.74
C ARG A 165 -24.06 20.78 -7.71
N TRP A 166 -24.28 22.05 -7.36
CA TRP A 166 -23.79 23.17 -8.15
C TRP A 166 -22.30 23.38 -8.01
N LEU A 167 -21.72 23.05 -6.84
CA LEU A 167 -20.26 23.00 -6.69
C LEU A 167 -19.68 22.00 -7.69
N LEU A 168 -20.18 20.75 -7.72
CA LEU A 168 -19.74 19.74 -8.70
C LEU A 168 -19.84 20.21 -10.15
N ALA A 169 -20.95 20.87 -10.50
CA ALA A 169 -21.17 21.34 -11.86
C ALA A 169 -20.13 22.40 -12.28
N LEU A 170 -19.90 23.39 -11.41
CA LEU A 170 -19.00 24.51 -11.70
C LEU A 170 -17.52 24.09 -11.63
N SER A 171 -17.18 23.17 -10.74
CA SER A 171 -15.83 22.58 -10.63
C SER A 171 -15.46 21.72 -11.85
N SER A 172 -16.44 21.24 -12.63
CA SER A 172 -16.17 20.52 -13.89
C SER A 172 -15.73 21.42 -15.06
N ILE A 173 -15.91 22.75 -14.97
CA ILE A 173 -15.65 23.69 -16.07
C ILE A 173 -14.19 23.64 -16.58
N PRO A 174 -13.13 23.65 -15.73
CA PRO A 174 -11.76 23.55 -16.20
C PRO A 174 -11.48 22.26 -17.00
N SER A 175 -12.09 21.14 -16.58
CA SER A 175 -11.98 19.85 -17.28
C SER A 175 -12.63 19.91 -18.68
N PHE A 176 -13.80 20.54 -18.80
CA PHE A 176 -14.44 20.76 -20.11
C PHE A 176 -13.65 21.71 -21.00
N LEU A 177 -13.08 22.77 -20.43
CA LEU A 177 -12.26 23.71 -21.19
C LEU A 177 -10.97 23.05 -21.70
N ALA A 178 -10.34 22.19 -20.89
CA ALA A 178 -9.20 21.39 -21.32
C ALA A 178 -9.59 20.46 -22.47
N LEU A 179 -10.75 19.81 -22.39
CA LEU A 179 -11.27 18.96 -23.45
C LEU A 179 -11.52 19.75 -24.75
N LEU A 180 -12.13 20.93 -24.66
CA LEU A 180 -12.42 21.77 -25.83
C LEU A 180 -11.12 22.27 -26.50
N LEU A 181 -10.13 22.63 -25.70
CA LEU A 181 -8.84 23.13 -26.20
C LEU A 181 -7.91 22.02 -26.70
N PHE A 182 -8.21 20.74 -26.43
CA PHE A 182 -7.41 19.60 -26.88
C PHE A 182 -7.23 19.57 -28.40
N VAL A 183 -8.23 20.01 -29.18
CA VAL A 183 -8.19 20.06 -30.65
C VAL A 183 -7.04 20.93 -31.18
N PHE A 184 -6.60 21.94 -30.41
CA PHE A 184 -5.51 22.83 -30.79
C PHE A 184 -4.13 22.34 -30.35
N THR A 185 -4.06 21.23 -29.61
CA THR A 185 -2.79 20.68 -29.15
C THR A 185 -2.04 20.00 -30.28
N VAL A 186 -0.71 20.10 -30.24
CA VAL A 186 0.17 19.39 -31.17
C VAL A 186 0.89 18.26 -30.45
N GLU A 187 1.24 17.25 -31.23
CA GLU A 187 2.04 16.13 -30.75
C GLU A 187 3.45 16.59 -30.36
N SER A 188 4.09 15.88 -29.43
CA SER A 188 5.44 16.26 -29.02
C SER A 188 6.50 15.96 -30.10
N PRO A 189 7.40 16.92 -30.42
CA PRO A 189 8.55 16.69 -31.29
C PRO A 189 9.47 15.58 -30.79
N ARG A 190 9.64 15.43 -29.47
CA ARG A 190 10.48 14.36 -28.88
C ARG A 190 9.86 12.99 -29.11
N TYR A 191 8.57 12.87 -28.89
CA TYR A 191 7.83 11.63 -29.12
C TYR A 191 7.87 11.21 -30.59
N LEU A 192 7.67 12.16 -31.52
CA LEU A 192 7.73 11.88 -32.96
C LEU A 192 9.13 11.45 -33.41
N CYS A 193 10.19 12.12 -32.93
CA CYS A 193 11.57 11.69 -33.18
C CYS A 193 11.85 10.29 -32.64
N ALA A 194 11.37 9.96 -31.44
CA ALA A 194 11.53 8.63 -30.83
C ALA A 194 10.76 7.52 -31.56
N MET A 195 9.67 7.87 -32.25
CA MET A 195 8.92 6.96 -33.13
C MET A 195 9.51 6.85 -34.55
N GLY A 196 10.61 7.55 -34.84
CA GLY A 196 11.23 7.58 -36.17
C GLY A 196 10.54 8.51 -37.18
N ARG A 197 9.54 9.28 -36.75
CA ARG A 197 8.77 10.23 -37.59
C ARG A 197 9.44 11.61 -37.57
N THR A 198 10.65 11.71 -38.08
CA THR A 198 11.48 12.94 -38.04
C THR A 198 10.93 14.06 -38.94
N SER A 199 10.22 13.74 -40.03
CA SER A 199 9.53 14.72 -40.89
C SER A 199 8.48 15.50 -40.11
N ASP A 200 7.60 14.79 -39.40
CA ASP A 200 6.49 15.37 -38.67
C ASP A 200 6.99 16.21 -37.49
N ALA A 201 8.08 15.75 -36.83
CA ALA A 201 8.76 16.52 -35.80
C ALA A 201 9.31 17.84 -36.35
N CYS A 202 9.89 17.82 -37.55
CA CYS A 202 10.39 19.03 -38.22
C CYS A 202 9.25 20.00 -38.57
N ASP A 203 8.10 19.50 -39.02
CA ASP A 203 6.93 20.33 -39.32
C ASP A 203 6.35 21.00 -38.06
N ILE A 204 6.33 20.29 -36.93
CA ILE A 204 5.94 20.89 -35.65
C ILE A 204 6.96 21.94 -35.23
N LEU A 205 8.26 21.66 -35.31
CA LEU A 205 9.31 22.64 -35.00
C LEU A 205 9.22 23.89 -35.88
N LYS A 206 8.90 23.75 -37.17
CA LYS A 206 8.64 24.89 -38.07
C LYS A 206 7.43 25.70 -37.62
N LYS A 207 6.33 25.05 -37.23
CA LYS A 207 5.16 25.74 -36.65
C LYS A 207 5.55 26.53 -35.39
N ILE A 208 6.34 25.93 -34.49
CA ILE A 208 6.81 26.61 -33.28
C ILE A 208 7.68 27.82 -33.65
N ALA A 209 8.61 27.67 -34.60
CA ALA A 209 9.48 28.74 -35.06
C ALA A 209 8.68 29.92 -35.67
N VAL A 210 7.66 29.64 -36.49
CA VAL A 210 6.76 30.66 -37.06
C VAL A 210 6.00 31.40 -35.96
N VAL A 211 5.42 30.69 -34.99
CA VAL A 211 4.67 31.29 -33.87
C VAL A 211 5.56 32.12 -32.96
N ASN A 212 6.79 31.66 -32.72
CA ASN A 212 7.79 32.34 -31.90
C ASN A 212 8.53 33.45 -32.64
N LYS A 213 8.32 33.60 -33.96
CA LYS A 213 9.06 34.52 -34.84
C LYS A 213 10.57 34.28 -34.81
N THR A 214 10.98 33.02 -34.73
CA THR A 214 12.38 32.57 -34.74
C THR A 214 12.65 31.72 -35.99
N GLN A 215 13.93 31.46 -36.28
CA GLN A 215 14.34 30.59 -37.39
C GLN A 215 14.95 29.31 -36.82
N LEU A 216 14.70 28.19 -37.52
CA LEU A 216 15.35 26.93 -37.22
C LEU A 216 16.81 26.96 -37.71
N PRO A 217 17.71 26.19 -37.07
CA PRO A 217 19.06 26.01 -37.58
C PRO A 217 19.02 25.47 -39.02
N PRO A 218 19.94 25.90 -39.91
CA PRO A 218 20.04 25.31 -41.24
C PRO A 218 20.44 23.83 -41.09
N GLY A 219 19.69 22.91 -41.71
CA GLY A 219 20.06 21.51 -41.73
C GLY A 219 18.98 20.44 -41.70
N LYS A 220 19.39 19.18 -41.58
CA LYS A 220 18.49 18.03 -41.39
C LYS A 220 18.42 17.64 -39.91
N LEU A 221 17.20 17.45 -39.40
CA LEU A 221 16.95 17.01 -38.03
C LEU A 221 17.35 15.53 -37.87
N VAL A 222 18.30 15.24 -36.99
CA VAL A 222 18.72 13.86 -36.67
C VAL A 222 18.30 13.51 -35.24
N SER A 223 17.76 12.29 -35.07
CA SER A 223 17.39 11.78 -33.75
C SER A 223 18.64 11.32 -32.99
N SER A 224 18.67 11.49 -31.67
CA SER A 224 19.81 11.08 -30.83
C SER A 224 20.11 9.57 -30.86
N GLN A 225 19.15 8.74 -31.30
CA GLN A 225 19.34 7.30 -31.47
C GLN A 225 20.20 6.97 -32.70
N LEU A 226 20.10 7.75 -33.77
CA LEU A 226 20.92 7.60 -34.98
C LEU A 226 22.37 8.05 -34.74
N THR A 227 22.62 8.97 -33.80
CA THR A 227 23.97 9.40 -33.45
C THR A 227 24.78 8.28 -32.76
N GLU A 228 24.14 7.43 -31.94
CA GLU A 228 24.79 6.24 -31.37
C GLU A 228 25.05 5.14 -32.42
N GLU A 229 24.16 4.99 -33.41
CA GLU A 229 24.37 4.08 -34.56
C GLU A 229 25.53 4.55 -35.47
N LEU A 230 25.65 5.86 -35.69
CA LEU A 230 26.75 6.45 -36.49
C LEU A 230 28.10 6.40 -35.75
N LEU A 231 28.11 6.52 -34.42
CA LEU A 231 29.33 6.52 -33.60
C LEU A 231 29.83 5.10 -33.21
N SER A 232 29.04 4.04 -33.45
CA SER A 232 29.44 2.67 -33.09
C SER A 232 28.92 1.59 -34.05
N PRO A 233 29.52 1.44 -35.26
CA PRO A 233 29.17 0.35 -36.16
C PRO A 233 29.73 -0.98 -35.60
N GLY A 234 28.90 -1.79 -34.93
CA GLY A 234 29.33 -3.15 -34.54
C GLY A 234 28.63 -3.87 -33.39
N LYS A 235 27.56 -3.36 -32.77
CA LYS A 235 26.82 -4.13 -31.75
C LYS A 235 25.49 -4.65 -32.28
N ASN A 236 25.38 -5.98 -32.24
CA ASN A 236 24.26 -6.79 -32.74
C ASN A 236 22.88 -6.24 -32.38
N LYS A 237 21.97 -6.30 -33.36
CA LYS A 237 20.52 -6.10 -33.24
C LYS A 237 19.96 -6.89 -32.03
N ILE A 238 19.77 -6.21 -30.91
CA ILE A 238 18.81 -6.68 -29.90
C ILE A 238 17.44 -6.24 -30.39
N SER A 239 16.68 -7.25 -30.85
CA SER A 239 15.32 -7.10 -31.33
C SER A 239 14.44 -6.25 -30.41
N SER A 240 13.64 -5.39 -31.05
CA SER A 240 12.67 -4.50 -30.44
C SER A 240 11.54 -5.30 -29.77
N VAL A 241 11.65 -5.58 -28.48
CA VAL A 241 10.49 -5.93 -27.65
C VAL A 241 10.03 -4.68 -26.92
N LYS A 242 9.26 -3.84 -27.62
CA LYS A 242 8.53 -2.70 -27.07
C LYS A 242 7.38 -3.22 -26.18
N SER A 243 7.65 -3.47 -24.91
CA SER A 243 6.60 -3.64 -23.91
C SER A 243 6.86 -2.72 -22.72
N GLY A 244 5.84 -1.97 -22.29
CA GLY A 244 5.89 -1.12 -21.09
C GLY A 244 6.39 -1.85 -19.84
N PHE A 245 6.19 -3.17 -19.79
CA PHE A 245 6.68 -4.05 -18.73
C PHE A 245 8.21 -4.18 -18.69
N SER A 246 8.89 -4.07 -19.83
CA SER A 246 10.36 -4.10 -19.91
C SER A 246 10.96 -2.88 -19.21
N TYR A 247 10.38 -1.69 -19.39
CA TYR A 247 10.83 -0.47 -18.71
C TYR A 247 10.56 -0.50 -17.20
N LEU A 248 9.48 -1.14 -16.75
CA LEU A 248 9.21 -1.37 -15.32
C LEU A 248 10.29 -2.27 -14.69
N LEU A 249 10.70 -3.33 -15.39
CA LEU A 249 11.77 -4.23 -14.94
C LEU A 249 13.13 -3.52 -14.87
N VAL A 250 13.39 -2.53 -15.73
CA VAL A 250 14.61 -1.71 -15.66
C VAL A 250 14.66 -0.84 -14.40
N LEU A 251 13.52 -0.33 -13.91
CA LEU A 251 13.46 0.43 -12.64
C LEU A 251 13.82 -0.45 -11.44
N LEU A 252 13.46 -1.75 -11.50
CA LEU A 252 13.78 -2.75 -10.49
C LEU A 252 15.16 -3.40 -10.68
N SER A 253 15.98 -2.88 -11.61
CA SER A 253 17.36 -3.34 -11.80
C SER A 253 18.23 -3.03 -10.57
N PRO A 254 19.27 -3.84 -10.28
CA PRO A 254 20.12 -3.64 -9.09
C PRO A 254 20.74 -2.24 -8.99
N ALA A 255 20.98 -1.60 -10.14
CA ALA A 255 21.54 -0.25 -10.24
C ALA A 255 20.57 0.84 -9.77
N LEU A 256 19.26 0.67 -10.00
CA LEU A 256 18.23 1.67 -9.70
C LEU A 256 17.33 1.27 -8.52
N LEU A 257 17.35 0.01 -8.09
CA LEU A 257 16.41 -0.54 -7.10
C LEU A 257 16.41 0.24 -5.78
N ARG A 258 17.58 0.50 -5.20
CA ARG A 258 17.69 1.23 -3.93
C ARG A 258 17.09 2.63 -4.04
N ASN A 259 17.41 3.35 -5.11
CA ASN A 259 16.91 4.71 -5.31
C ASN A 259 15.41 4.70 -5.58
N THR A 260 14.92 3.77 -6.39
CA THR A 260 13.51 3.60 -6.73
C THR A 260 12.66 3.32 -5.48
N LEU A 261 13.09 2.39 -4.62
CA LEU A 261 12.39 2.08 -3.38
C LEU A 261 12.34 3.26 -2.41
N LEU A 262 13.47 3.98 -2.25
CA LEU A 262 13.50 5.18 -1.38
C LEU A 262 12.60 6.30 -1.93
N ILE A 263 12.56 6.49 -3.25
CA ILE A 263 11.65 7.44 -3.90
C ILE A 263 10.20 7.03 -3.65
N TRP A 264 9.86 5.74 -3.76
CA TRP A 264 8.49 5.26 -3.49
C TRP A 264 8.06 5.55 -2.04
N VAL A 265 8.92 5.30 -1.06
CA VAL A 265 8.65 5.64 0.34
C VAL A 265 8.46 7.14 0.50
N ALA A 266 9.32 7.95 -0.12
CA ALA A 266 9.17 9.41 -0.09
C ALA A 266 7.84 9.85 -0.71
N PHE A 267 7.45 9.31 -1.87
CA PHE A 267 6.19 9.62 -2.53
C PHE A 267 4.97 9.22 -1.69
N ILE A 268 5.00 8.06 -1.03
CA ILE A 268 3.93 7.64 -0.11
C ILE A 268 3.78 8.66 1.02
N GLY A 269 4.90 9.02 1.68
CA GLY A 269 4.89 9.95 2.80
C GLY A 269 4.47 11.38 2.41
N THR A 270 4.88 11.86 1.24
CA THR A 270 4.47 13.18 0.74
C THR A 270 3.00 13.22 0.36
N ASN A 271 2.50 12.20 -0.34
CA ASN A 271 1.11 12.19 -0.76
C ASN A 271 0.19 12.02 0.46
N SER A 272 0.57 11.16 1.42
CA SER A 272 -0.22 11.01 2.66
C SER A 272 -0.24 12.30 3.48
N SER A 273 0.88 13.03 3.59
CA SER A 273 0.92 14.29 4.33
C SER A 273 0.13 15.40 3.61
N TYR A 274 0.32 15.56 2.30
CA TYR A 274 -0.34 16.61 1.52
C TYR A 274 -1.86 16.43 1.46
N TYR A 275 -2.35 15.22 1.14
CA TYR A 275 -3.80 14.97 1.13
C TYR A 275 -4.38 14.86 2.54
N GLY A 276 -3.59 14.41 3.51
CA GLY A 276 -3.99 14.36 4.92
C GLY A 276 -4.26 15.74 5.49
N ILE A 277 -3.37 16.71 5.27
CA ILE A 277 -3.58 18.07 5.79
C ILE A 277 -4.78 18.78 5.13
N ILE A 278 -5.06 18.48 3.85
CA ILE A 278 -6.26 18.97 3.16
C ILE A 278 -7.53 18.50 3.90
N LEU A 279 -7.64 17.20 4.18
CA LEU A 279 -8.81 16.61 4.83
C LEU A 279 -8.90 16.98 6.31
N LEU A 280 -7.77 17.02 7.00
CA LEU A 280 -7.69 17.40 8.41
C LEU A 280 -8.18 18.84 8.62
N THR A 281 -7.88 19.74 7.69
CA THR A 281 -8.37 21.13 7.72
C THR A 281 -9.89 21.21 7.68
N SER A 282 -10.54 20.45 6.78
CA SER A 282 -12.01 20.43 6.69
C SER A 282 -12.65 19.80 7.93
N LEU A 283 -12.03 18.77 8.50
CA LEU A 283 -12.57 18.02 9.64
C LEU A 283 -12.50 18.83 10.94
N PHE A 284 -11.34 19.41 11.29
CA PHE A 284 -11.23 20.31 12.45
C PHE A 284 -12.16 21.52 12.35
N SER A 285 -12.35 22.04 11.14
CA SER A 285 -13.27 23.16 10.91
C SER A 285 -14.75 22.75 11.01
N SER A 286 -15.06 21.46 10.84
CA SER A 286 -16.43 20.92 10.92
C SER A 286 -16.84 20.49 12.34
N GLU A 287 -15.92 19.98 13.16
CA GLU A 287 -16.22 19.57 14.55
C GLU A 287 -16.47 20.74 15.49
N GLN A 288 -15.90 21.92 15.20
CA GLN A 288 -16.18 23.15 15.94
C GLN A 288 -17.67 23.55 15.89
N CYS A 289 -18.46 22.99 14.95
CA CYS A 289 -19.90 23.18 14.87
C CYS A 289 -20.71 22.39 15.92
N GLN A 290 -20.16 21.35 16.56
CA GLN A 290 -20.93 20.50 17.48
C GLN A 290 -20.85 20.92 18.96
N HIS A 291 -19.77 21.59 19.39
CA HIS A 291 -19.65 22.02 20.80
C HIS A 291 -20.32 23.37 21.13
N SER A 292 -20.84 24.10 20.15
CA SER A 292 -21.41 25.44 20.34
C SER A 292 -22.93 25.47 20.15
N SER A 293 -23.66 24.60 20.85
CA SER A 293 -25.12 24.47 20.76
C SER A 293 -25.94 25.61 21.38
N THR A 294 -25.41 26.84 21.44
CA THR A 294 -26.15 28.03 21.90
C THR A 294 -25.67 29.35 21.27
N ALA A 295 -25.55 29.46 19.94
CA ALA A 295 -25.57 30.78 19.28
C ALA A 295 -25.94 30.72 17.78
N LEU A 296 -26.98 31.46 17.40
CA LEU A 296 -27.34 31.98 16.06
C LEU A 296 -26.67 31.33 14.81
N HIS A 297 -27.43 30.46 14.14
CA HIS A 297 -27.10 29.63 12.95
C HIS A 297 -26.76 30.34 11.61
N THR A 298 -26.04 31.47 11.58
CA THR A 298 -25.70 32.11 10.28
C THR A 298 -24.22 32.40 10.04
N ASN A 299 -23.37 32.37 11.07
CA ASN A 299 -21.96 32.78 10.93
C ASN A 299 -20.95 31.61 10.94
N ASP A 300 -21.34 30.40 11.37
CA ASP A 300 -20.39 29.30 11.58
C ASP A 300 -20.02 28.54 10.30
N ASP A 301 -20.94 28.28 9.37
CA ASP A 301 -20.60 27.57 8.12
C ASP A 301 -19.64 28.36 7.21
N GLN A 302 -19.74 29.69 7.24
CA GLN A 302 -18.87 30.57 6.47
C GLN A 302 -17.42 30.54 7.00
N SER A 303 -17.23 30.21 8.29
CA SER A 303 -15.91 30.09 8.91
C SER A 303 -15.12 28.89 8.36
N LEU A 304 -15.78 27.77 8.06
CA LEU A 304 -15.17 26.58 7.48
C LEU A 304 -14.56 26.86 6.11
N TYR A 305 -15.35 27.40 5.18
CA TYR A 305 -14.87 27.70 3.84
C TYR A 305 -13.76 28.76 3.86
N THR A 306 -13.85 29.72 4.78
CA THR A 306 -12.81 30.75 4.97
C THR A 306 -11.51 30.14 5.49
N ASN A 307 -11.56 29.23 6.46
CA ASN A 307 -10.38 28.52 6.98
C ASN A 307 -9.70 27.66 5.90
N VAL A 308 -10.49 26.94 5.08
CA VAL A 308 -9.94 26.14 3.98
C VAL A 308 -9.30 27.03 2.91
N LEU A 309 -9.89 28.20 2.62
CA LEU A 309 -9.32 29.19 1.70
C LEU A 309 -7.99 29.75 2.24
N ILE A 310 -7.93 30.16 3.51
CA ILE A 310 -6.71 30.66 4.16
C ILE A 310 -5.61 29.60 4.08
N ASN A 311 -5.93 28.35 4.41
CA ASN A 311 -4.97 27.25 4.33
C ASN A 311 -4.51 26.97 2.89
N SER A 312 -5.39 27.11 1.90
CA SER A 312 -5.02 26.94 0.48
C SER A 312 -4.02 28.02 0.02
N LEU A 313 -4.11 29.25 0.54
CA LEU A 313 -3.14 30.31 0.29
C LEU A 313 -1.73 29.98 0.82
N ALA A 314 -1.62 29.07 1.79
CA ALA A 314 -0.33 28.64 2.35
C ALA A 314 0.56 27.91 1.34
N GLU A 315 0.00 27.39 0.25
CA GLU A 315 0.79 26.72 -0.78
C GLU A 315 1.74 27.70 -1.49
N ILE A 316 1.36 28.97 -1.63
CA ILE A 316 2.17 30.02 -2.28
C ILE A 316 3.53 30.21 -1.57
N PRO A 317 3.58 30.55 -0.25
CA PRO A 317 4.85 30.68 0.46
C PRO A 317 5.61 29.35 0.54
N GLY A 318 4.90 28.22 0.64
CA GLY A 318 5.51 26.88 0.62
C GLY A 318 6.31 26.61 -0.67
N PHE A 319 5.71 26.91 -1.83
CA PHE A 319 6.35 26.76 -3.13
C PHE A 319 7.54 27.71 -3.31
N LEU A 320 7.39 28.99 -2.97
CA LEU A 320 8.48 29.97 -3.02
C LEU A 320 9.66 29.55 -2.15
N LEU A 321 9.40 29.13 -0.91
CA LEU A 321 10.44 28.68 0.01
C LEU A 321 11.15 27.42 -0.51
N SER A 322 10.38 26.46 -1.04
CA SER A 322 10.94 25.23 -1.60
C SER A 322 11.85 25.49 -2.81
N ALA A 323 11.46 26.40 -3.71
CA ALA A 323 12.27 26.78 -4.87
C ALA A 323 13.62 27.38 -4.44
N ILE A 324 13.60 28.32 -3.50
CA ILE A 324 14.81 28.96 -2.96
C ILE A 324 15.71 27.94 -2.24
N MET A 325 15.13 27.06 -1.42
CA MET A 325 15.88 26.06 -0.65
C MET A 325 16.57 25.03 -1.56
N VAL A 326 15.89 24.56 -2.61
CA VAL A 326 16.41 23.55 -3.53
C VAL A 326 17.67 24.03 -4.26
N GLU A 327 17.71 25.30 -4.63
CA GLU A 327 18.87 25.91 -5.29
C GLU A 327 20.04 26.14 -4.31
N LYS A 328 19.76 26.61 -3.09
CA LYS A 328 20.81 26.98 -2.13
C LYS A 328 21.41 25.79 -1.37
N VAL A 329 20.58 24.85 -0.91
CA VAL A 329 20.99 23.82 0.06
C VAL A 329 20.94 22.40 -0.54
N GLY A 330 20.34 22.27 -1.72
CA GLY A 330 20.22 20.99 -2.42
C GLY A 330 19.00 20.17 -2.00
N ARG A 331 18.54 19.31 -2.92
CA ARG A 331 17.20 18.70 -2.91
C ARG A 331 16.93 17.84 -1.67
N LYS A 332 17.88 16.97 -1.33
CA LYS A 332 17.73 16.00 -0.22
C LYS A 332 17.57 16.69 1.14
N PHE A 333 18.42 17.69 1.40
CA PHE A 333 18.38 18.42 2.67
C PHE A 333 17.14 19.29 2.76
N SER A 334 16.78 20.00 1.68
CA SER A 334 15.54 20.79 1.63
C SER A 334 14.31 19.93 1.92
N MET A 335 14.23 18.72 1.36
CA MET A 335 13.13 17.79 1.61
C MET A 335 13.05 17.37 3.09
N ALA A 336 14.18 17.03 3.72
CA ALA A 336 14.22 16.66 5.13
C ALA A 336 13.81 17.82 6.05
N VAL A 337 14.26 19.04 5.76
CA VAL A 337 13.89 20.25 6.51
C VAL A 337 12.39 20.52 6.41
N MET A 338 11.80 20.40 5.21
CA MET A 338 10.36 20.59 5.02
C MET A 338 9.54 19.58 5.83
N TYR A 339 9.97 18.32 5.91
CA TYR A 339 9.30 17.33 6.76
C TYR A 339 9.44 17.61 8.25
N ALA A 340 10.63 18.05 8.69
CA ALA A 340 10.84 18.42 10.09
C ALA A 340 9.96 19.62 10.49
N LEU A 341 9.88 20.65 9.64
CA LEU A 341 9.01 21.80 9.86
C LEU A 341 7.53 21.41 9.83
N TYR A 342 7.12 20.56 8.90
CA TYR A 342 5.77 20.00 8.87
C TYR A 342 5.40 19.31 10.21
N PHE A 343 6.29 18.45 10.72
CA PHE A 343 6.10 17.78 12.01
C PHE A 343 6.02 18.77 13.18
N LEU A 344 6.88 19.79 13.20
CA LEU A 344 6.88 20.82 14.25
C LEU A 344 5.60 21.66 14.27
N PHE A 345 4.98 21.92 13.12
CA PHE A 345 3.71 22.63 13.05
C PHE A 345 2.50 21.74 13.40
N LEU A 346 2.62 20.43 13.23
CA LEU A 346 1.59 19.48 13.65
C LEU A 346 1.60 19.18 15.15
N LEU A 347 2.78 19.13 15.78
CA LEU A 347 2.92 18.71 17.18
C LEU A 347 2.04 19.49 18.18
N PRO A 348 1.88 20.83 18.06
CA PRO A 348 1.00 21.56 18.96
C PRO A 348 -0.47 21.18 18.82
N LEU A 349 -0.93 20.74 17.63
CA LEU A 349 -2.34 20.36 17.39
C LEU A 349 -2.79 19.15 18.22
N LEU A 350 -1.86 18.45 18.89
CA LEU A 350 -2.17 17.39 19.86
C LEU A 350 -2.85 17.91 21.14
N ALA A 351 -2.80 19.22 21.39
CA ALA A 351 -3.48 19.85 22.52
C ALA A 351 -4.61 20.75 22.02
N PRO A 352 -5.73 20.87 22.77
CA PRO A 352 -6.80 21.80 22.43
C PRO A 352 -6.30 23.25 22.47
N GLN A 353 -6.63 24.02 21.44
CA GLN A 353 -6.14 25.38 21.23
C GLN A 353 -7.25 26.32 20.74
N LEU A 354 -6.94 27.61 20.74
CA LEU A 354 -7.79 28.63 20.12
C LEU A 354 -7.91 28.38 18.61
N SER A 355 -9.12 28.52 18.06
CA SER A 355 -9.41 28.30 16.64
C SER A 355 -8.47 29.06 15.68
N ALA A 356 -8.15 30.32 16.00
CA ALA A 356 -7.22 31.11 15.21
C ALA A 356 -5.79 30.54 15.18
N LEU A 357 -5.33 29.96 16.30
CA LEU A 357 -4.02 29.31 16.39
C LEU A 357 -4.02 27.98 15.63
N THR A 358 -5.10 27.20 15.71
CA THR A 358 -5.30 25.98 14.92
C THR A 358 -5.21 26.28 13.41
N THR A 359 -5.91 27.31 12.92
CA THR A 359 -5.84 27.70 11.50
C THR A 359 -4.43 28.16 11.12
N ALA A 360 -3.73 28.91 11.98
CA ALA A 360 -2.35 29.35 11.70
C ALA A 360 -1.34 28.18 11.66
N LEU A 361 -1.52 27.18 12.52
CA LEU A 361 -0.69 25.97 12.52
C LEU A 361 -0.94 25.11 11.29
N LEU A 362 -2.21 24.92 10.92
CA LEU A 362 -2.60 24.23 9.68
C LEU A 362 -2.07 24.96 8.44
N PHE A 363 -2.02 26.29 8.45
CA PHE A 363 -1.44 27.09 7.38
C PHE A 363 0.05 26.75 7.21
N GLY A 364 0.82 26.79 8.30
CA GLY A 364 2.23 26.44 8.27
C GLY A 364 2.46 24.99 7.84
N ALA A 365 1.73 24.04 8.43
CA ALA A 365 1.79 22.63 8.06
C ALA A 365 1.51 22.43 6.56
N ARG A 366 0.50 23.10 6.02
CA ARG A 366 0.15 23.03 4.60
C ARG A 366 1.26 23.59 3.71
N ALA A 367 1.85 24.72 4.06
CA ALA A 367 2.98 25.31 3.31
C ALA A 367 4.19 24.37 3.23
N PHE A 368 4.57 23.72 4.33
CA PHE A 368 5.71 22.80 4.35
C PHE A 368 5.39 21.47 3.65
N SER A 369 4.16 20.96 3.78
CA SER A 369 3.73 19.75 3.08
C SER A 369 3.74 19.95 1.55
N SER A 370 3.23 21.07 1.04
CA SER A 370 3.22 21.38 -0.39
C SER A 370 4.63 21.60 -0.92
N GLY A 371 5.49 22.27 -0.15
CA GLY A 371 6.91 22.42 -0.46
C GLY A 371 7.62 21.07 -0.59
N SER A 372 7.37 20.13 0.32
CA SER A 372 7.92 18.77 0.24
C SER A 372 7.47 18.03 -1.03
N PHE A 373 6.21 18.22 -1.44
CA PHE A 373 5.64 17.60 -2.65
C PHE A 373 6.30 18.05 -3.93
N LEU A 374 6.56 19.36 -4.04
CA LEU A 374 7.29 19.89 -5.19
C LEU A 374 8.72 19.33 -5.28
N ILE A 375 9.44 19.29 -4.15
CA ILE A 375 10.85 18.84 -4.10
C ILE A 375 10.96 17.38 -4.49
N VAL A 376 10.09 16.50 -3.98
CA VAL A 376 10.06 15.07 -4.33
C VAL A 376 9.79 14.88 -5.83
N GLY A 377 8.86 15.67 -6.38
CA GLY A 377 8.57 15.67 -7.81
C GLY A 377 9.81 16.01 -8.65
N VAL A 378 10.54 17.09 -8.30
CA VAL A 378 11.77 17.49 -9.00
C VAL A 378 12.88 16.44 -8.85
N TYR A 379 13.13 15.98 -7.64
CA TYR A 379 14.17 15.00 -7.31
C TYR A 379 13.97 13.68 -8.08
N CYS A 380 12.72 13.23 -8.23
CA CYS A 380 12.35 12.07 -9.03
C CYS A 380 12.78 12.19 -10.50
N ARG A 381 12.61 13.38 -11.10
CA ARG A 381 12.98 13.62 -12.51
C ARG A 381 14.50 13.63 -12.71
N GLU A 382 15.26 14.05 -11.71
CA GLU A 382 16.72 14.15 -11.79
C GLU A 382 17.42 12.78 -11.65
N ILE A 383 16.83 11.83 -10.92
CA ILE A 383 17.45 10.52 -10.64
C ILE A 383 17.26 9.52 -11.76
N TYR A 384 16.08 9.50 -12.39
CA TYR A 384 15.82 8.52 -13.43
C TYR A 384 16.47 8.92 -14.76
N PRO A 385 17.17 7.98 -15.42
CA PRO A 385 17.75 8.24 -16.74
C PRO A 385 16.64 8.47 -17.77
N THR A 386 16.93 9.29 -18.78
CA THR A 386 15.95 9.77 -19.78
C THR A 386 15.16 8.65 -20.45
N SER A 387 15.75 7.48 -20.66
CA SER A 387 15.12 6.30 -21.26
C SER A 387 13.99 5.68 -20.42
N VAL A 388 14.02 5.84 -19.09
CA VAL A 388 13.02 5.25 -18.17
C VAL A 388 12.35 6.30 -17.28
N ARG A 389 12.68 7.58 -17.45
CA ARG A 389 12.24 8.68 -16.59
C ARG A 389 10.73 8.83 -16.51
N SER A 390 10.04 8.79 -17.64
CA SER A 390 8.57 8.89 -17.68
C SER A 390 7.91 7.73 -16.94
N THR A 391 8.38 6.50 -17.16
CA THR A 391 7.90 5.30 -16.46
C THR A 391 8.21 5.37 -14.97
N GLY A 392 9.41 5.81 -14.58
CA GLY A 392 9.82 5.96 -13.19
C GLY A 392 8.97 6.98 -12.43
N ILE A 393 8.69 8.14 -13.04
CA ILE A 393 7.80 9.15 -12.46
C ILE A 393 6.38 8.60 -12.35
N GLY A 394 5.83 8.02 -13.41
CA GLY A 394 4.45 7.50 -13.41
C GLY A 394 4.22 6.43 -12.35
N VAL A 395 5.16 5.49 -12.21
CA VAL A 395 5.11 4.44 -11.19
C VAL A 395 5.29 5.01 -9.79
N SER A 396 6.26 5.90 -9.57
CA SER A 396 6.45 6.56 -8.26
C SER A 396 5.22 7.35 -7.82
N THR A 397 4.59 8.11 -8.73
CA THR A 397 3.35 8.84 -8.45
C THR A 397 2.21 7.86 -8.15
N SER A 398 2.08 6.76 -8.90
CA SER A 398 1.06 5.73 -8.65
C SER A 398 1.21 5.06 -7.29
N VAL A 399 2.45 4.76 -6.88
CA VAL A 399 2.76 4.24 -5.54
C VAL A 399 2.47 5.30 -4.47
N GLY A 400 2.80 6.55 -4.73
CA GLY A 400 2.46 7.69 -3.86
C GLY A 400 0.94 7.83 -3.61
N LYS A 401 0.11 7.58 -4.63
CA LYS A 401 -1.36 7.60 -4.48
C LYS A 401 -1.88 6.54 -3.50
N ILE A 402 -1.12 5.47 -3.19
CA ILE A 402 -1.48 4.55 -2.08
C ILE A 402 -1.48 5.30 -0.74
N GLY A 403 -0.51 6.20 -0.51
CA GLY A 403 -0.49 7.08 0.66
C GLY A 403 -1.69 8.04 0.68
N ALA A 404 -2.10 8.55 -0.48
CA ALA A 404 -3.31 9.36 -0.63
C ALA A 404 -4.59 8.58 -0.31
N MET A 405 -4.66 7.30 -0.70
CA MET A 405 -5.82 6.43 -0.44
C MET A 405 -5.99 6.12 1.06
N LEU A 406 -4.86 5.91 1.76
CA LEU A 406 -4.85 5.61 3.19
C LEU A 406 -5.17 6.83 4.06
N SER A 407 -4.81 8.03 3.58
CA SER A 407 -4.97 9.27 4.35
C SER A 407 -6.40 9.58 4.80
N PRO A 408 -7.45 9.53 3.95
CA PRO A 408 -8.83 9.73 4.39
C PRO A 408 -9.35 8.63 5.32
N ILE A 409 -8.94 7.38 5.08
CA ILE A 409 -9.30 6.24 5.94
C ILE A 409 -8.79 6.53 7.35
N ILE A 410 -7.51 6.90 7.45
CA ILE A 410 -6.86 7.25 8.71
C ILE A 410 -7.51 8.49 9.33
N ALA A 411 -7.66 9.59 8.59
CA ALA A 411 -8.16 10.85 9.15
C ALA A 411 -9.63 10.77 9.60
N VAL A 412 -10.52 10.25 8.75
CA VAL A 412 -11.97 10.22 9.02
C VAL A 412 -12.32 9.14 10.04
N GLN A 413 -11.71 7.95 9.96
CA GLN A 413 -12.04 6.88 10.90
C GLN A 413 -11.42 7.11 12.28
N LEU A 414 -10.20 7.67 12.38
CA LEU A 414 -9.61 7.96 13.70
C LEU A 414 -10.37 9.06 14.44
N MET A 415 -10.78 10.14 13.76
CA MET A 415 -11.64 11.14 14.42
C MET A 415 -13.03 10.60 14.73
N ALA A 416 -13.58 9.70 13.90
CA ALA A 416 -14.81 9.00 14.26
C ALA A 416 -14.66 8.08 15.48
N ILE A 417 -13.45 7.56 15.75
CA ILE A 417 -13.14 6.80 16.96
C ILE A 417 -13.03 7.74 18.18
N GLU A 418 -12.45 8.94 18.00
CA GLU A 418 -12.36 9.98 19.05
C GLU A 418 -13.76 10.50 19.46
N GLN A 419 -14.71 10.61 18.52
CA GLN A 419 -16.12 10.93 18.83
C GLN A 419 -16.86 9.82 19.61
N VAL A 420 -16.41 8.57 19.51
CA VAL A 420 -16.93 7.46 20.34
C VAL A 420 -16.22 7.41 21.70
N GLU A 421 -15.14 8.17 21.87
CA GLU A 421 -14.32 8.20 23.08
C GLU A 421 -14.94 9.05 24.21
N GLU A 422 -15.87 9.98 23.90
CA GLU A 422 -16.75 10.60 24.91
C GLU A 422 -17.73 9.58 25.54
N ASP A 423 -18.04 8.50 24.82
CA ASP A 423 -18.80 7.33 25.30
C ASP A 423 -17.91 6.08 25.35
N GLY A 424 -16.73 6.22 25.97
CA GLY A 424 -16.01 5.13 26.64
C GLY A 424 -15.77 3.84 25.85
N ALA A 425 -14.81 3.85 24.91
CA ALA A 425 -13.87 2.75 24.69
C ALA A 425 -12.75 3.16 23.71
N VAL A 426 -11.52 3.15 24.20
CA VAL A 426 -10.30 3.47 23.43
C VAL A 426 -9.90 2.27 22.57
N TYR A 427 -9.77 2.46 21.25
CA TYR A 427 -9.06 1.52 20.37
C TYR A 427 -7.99 2.27 19.59
N THR A 428 -6.72 1.92 19.83
CA THR A 428 -5.55 2.58 19.24
C THR A 428 -5.17 1.99 17.89
N MET A 429 -4.64 2.87 17.03
CA MET A 429 -3.92 2.64 15.76
C MET A 429 -2.79 1.58 15.80
N GLU A 430 -2.54 0.99 16.96
CA GLU A 430 -1.49 0.01 17.24
C GLU A 430 -1.77 -1.35 16.62
N GLU A 431 -3.04 -1.75 16.47
CA GLU A 431 -3.40 -3.04 15.85
C GLU A 431 -2.96 -3.11 14.37
N ALA A 432 -3.01 -1.97 13.68
CA ALA A 432 -2.54 -1.87 12.29
C ALA A 432 -1.00 -1.91 12.20
N LEU A 433 -0.27 -1.27 13.12
CA LEU A 433 1.19 -1.25 13.15
C LEU A 433 1.81 -2.55 13.68
N THR A 434 1.20 -3.18 14.69
CA THR A 434 1.60 -4.52 15.16
C THR A 434 1.36 -5.57 14.08
N SER A 435 0.34 -5.44 13.22
CA SER A 435 0.13 -6.34 12.09
C SER A 435 1.28 -6.37 11.07
N VAL A 436 2.03 -5.27 10.92
CA VAL A 436 3.20 -5.16 10.04
C VAL A 436 4.44 -5.81 10.67
N GLY A 437 4.59 -5.73 12.00
CA GLY A 437 5.73 -6.31 12.73
C GLY A 437 5.71 -7.84 12.87
N ILE A 438 4.53 -8.47 12.83
CA ILE A 438 4.38 -9.92 13.06
C ILE A 438 4.86 -10.77 11.87
N GLY A 439 5.07 -10.18 10.68
CA GLY A 439 5.57 -10.90 9.50
C GLY A 439 6.94 -11.56 9.69
N GLY A 440 7.79 -11.00 10.54
CA GLY A 440 9.12 -11.56 10.86
C GLY A 440 9.07 -12.83 11.73
N GLY A 441 8.04 -12.99 12.55
CA GLY A 441 7.88 -14.12 13.48
C GLY A 441 7.87 -15.50 12.79
N LEU A 442 7.24 -15.58 11.62
CA LEU A 442 7.12 -16.82 10.84
C LEU A 442 8.42 -17.23 10.14
N VAL A 443 9.34 -16.28 9.94
CA VAL A 443 10.67 -16.55 9.37
C VAL A 443 11.49 -17.38 10.36
N TYR A 444 11.41 -17.10 11.67
CA TYR A 444 12.07 -17.91 12.70
C TYR A 444 11.60 -19.36 12.70
N GLY A 445 10.32 -19.57 12.44
CA GLY A 445 9.76 -20.91 12.32
C GLY A 445 10.22 -21.67 11.06
N SER A 446 10.60 -20.97 10.00
CA SER A 446 11.24 -21.56 8.81
C SER A 446 12.71 -21.84 9.07
N TRP A 447 13.40 -20.94 9.78
CA TRP A 447 14.77 -21.12 10.24
C TRP A 447 14.90 -22.34 11.17
N PHE A 448 14.01 -22.47 12.16
CA PHE A 448 14.00 -23.60 13.10
C PHE A 448 13.83 -24.95 12.39
N LEU A 449 12.98 -25.04 11.37
CA LEU A 449 12.76 -26.25 10.58
C LEU A 449 14.04 -26.81 9.94
N GLU A 450 14.99 -25.95 9.60
CA GLU A 450 16.21 -26.36 8.90
C GLU A 450 17.18 -27.14 9.81
N PHE A 451 17.02 -27.00 11.13
CA PHE A 451 17.75 -27.75 12.16
C PHE A 451 17.05 -29.05 12.59
N VAL A 452 15.78 -29.26 12.20
CA VAL A 452 14.99 -30.41 12.65
C VAL A 452 15.04 -31.58 11.64
N PRO A 453 15.36 -32.82 12.09
CA PRO A 453 15.35 -34.01 11.26
C PRO A 453 13.98 -34.34 10.67
N SER A 454 13.92 -34.84 9.42
CA SER A 454 12.68 -35.14 8.66
C SER A 454 11.69 -36.04 9.39
N GLN A 455 12.18 -36.99 10.18
CA GLN A 455 11.36 -38.00 10.86
C GLN A 455 10.48 -37.43 11.98
N ASN A 456 10.92 -36.36 12.67
CA ASN A 456 10.23 -35.79 13.84
C ASN A 456 9.81 -34.32 13.63
N ARG A 457 9.80 -33.82 12.38
CA ARG A 457 9.51 -32.40 12.09
C ARG A 457 8.14 -31.96 12.59
N GLY A 458 7.11 -32.78 12.37
CA GLY A 458 5.74 -32.48 12.80
C GLY A 458 5.68 -32.16 14.29
N MET A 459 6.15 -33.08 15.13
CA MET A 459 6.16 -32.93 16.59
C MET A 459 6.95 -31.70 17.07
N TRP A 460 8.17 -31.47 16.60
CA TRP A 460 8.98 -30.32 17.03
C TRP A 460 8.39 -28.99 16.61
N MET A 461 7.71 -28.95 15.46
CA MET A 461 7.02 -27.75 14.99
C MET A 461 5.77 -27.44 15.82
N MET A 462 5.12 -28.47 16.35
CA MET A 462 3.98 -28.30 17.26
C MET A 462 4.45 -27.80 18.62
N ILE A 463 5.59 -28.29 19.11
CA ILE A 463 6.24 -27.73 20.33
C ILE A 463 6.61 -26.26 20.10
N TYR A 464 7.18 -25.92 18.94
CA TYR A 464 7.47 -24.54 18.57
C TYR A 464 6.20 -23.67 18.55
N ALA A 465 5.11 -24.17 17.94
CA ALA A 465 3.82 -23.48 17.92
C ALA A 465 3.22 -23.32 19.32
N GLY A 466 3.47 -24.24 20.26
CA GLY A 466 3.01 -24.13 21.65
C GLY A 466 3.54 -22.88 22.37
N PHE A 467 4.69 -22.33 21.98
CA PHE A 467 5.20 -21.07 22.55
C PHE A 467 4.29 -19.87 22.23
N TRP A 468 3.59 -19.89 21.09
CA TRP A 468 2.58 -18.87 20.76
C TRP A 468 1.44 -18.89 21.77
N THR A 469 0.92 -20.08 22.09
CA THR A 469 -0.15 -20.28 23.07
C THR A 469 0.28 -19.91 24.49
N ILE A 470 1.53 -20.20 24.87
CA ILE A 470 2.07 -19.74 26.15
C ILE A 470 2.07 -18.19 26.21
N GLY A 471 2.43 -17.53 25.11
CA GLY A 471 2.38 -16.08 24.98
C GLY A 471 0.97 -15.49 25.12
N THR A 472 -0.03 -16.06 24.44
CA THR A 472 -1.42 -15.57 24.51
C THR A 472 -2.04 -15.74 25.89
N ILE A 473 -1.72 -16.84 26.59
CA ILE A 473 -2.14 -17.08 27.97
C ILE A 473 -1.44 -16.13 28.93
N LEU A 474 -0.12 -15.92 28.77
CA LEU A 474 0.63 -14.98 29.59
C LEU A 474 0.07 -13.57 29.45
N GLU A 475 -0.25 -13.15 28.23
CA GLU A 475 -0.84 -11.84 27.96
C GLU A 475 -2.23 -11.71 28.59
N ALA A 476 -3.08 -12.72 28.50
CA ALA A 476 -4.39 -12.72 29.14
C ALA A 476 -4.30 -12.69 30.68
N LEU A 477 -3.31 -13.38 31.27
CA LEU A 477 -3.03 -13.34 32.70
C LEU A 477 -2.51 -11.96 33.13
N LEU A 478 -1.60 -11.37 32.37
CA LEU A 478 -1.10 -10.02 32.58
C LEU A 478 -2.26 -9.02 32.49
N ALA A 479 -3.14 -9.13 31.50
CA ALA A 479 -4.32 -8.28 31.35
C ALA A 479 -5.22 -8.39 32.59
N LEU A 480 -5.54 -9.59 33.06
CA LEU A 480 -6.37 -9.80 34.25
C LEU A 480 -5.75 -9.22 35.54
N MET A 481 -4.42 -9.26 35.68
CA MET A 481 -3.73 -8.76 36.89
C MET A 481 -3.46 -7.25 36.86
N ILE A 482 -3.17 -6.70 35.68
CA ILE A 482 -2.62 -5.34 35.51
C ILE A 482 -3.70 -4.36 35.09
N MET A 483 -4.65 -4.73 34.22
CA MET A 483 -5.70 -3.82 33.74
C MET A 483 -6.51 -3.19 34.89
N PRO A 484 -6.99 -3.96 35.89
CA PRO A 484 -7.81 -3.39 36.96
C PRO A 484 -7.01 -2.52 37.96
N ARG A 485 -5.69 -2.66 38.03
CA ARG A 485 -4.84 -2.03 39.06
C ARG A 485 -3.97 -0.89 38.54
N LEU A 486 -3.45 -1.03 37.33
CA LEU A 486 -2.41 -0.16 36.77
C LEU A 486 -2.79 0.38 35.37
N GLY A 487 -3.88 -0.10 34.78
CA GLY A 487 -4.37 0.35 33.48
C GLY A 487 -3.56 -0.16 32.29
N TRP A 488 -4.03 0.16 31.08
CA TRP A 488 -3.54 -0.38 29.81
C TRP A 488 -2.07 -0.02 29.49
N ARG A 489 -1.58 1.13 29.95
CA ARG A 489 -0.19 1.59 29.69
C ARG A 489 0.86 0.64 30.27
N TRP A 490 0.60 0.11 31.46
CA TRP A 490 1.50 -0.85 32.13
C TRP A 490 1.41 -2.24 31.52
N LEU A 491 0.25 -2.63 31.00
CA LEU A 491 0.10 -3.87 30.25
C LEU A 491 1.00 -3.86 29.00
N LEU A 492 0.98 -2.75 28.23
CA LEU A 492 1.84 -2.57 27.05
C LEU A 492 3.34 -2.55 27.40
N ALA A 493 3.71 -1.85 28.48
CA ALA A 493 5.10 -1.82 28.93
C ALA A 493 5.61 -3.22 29.31
N LEU A 494 4.81 -4.01 30.04
CA LEU A 494 5.20 -5.34 30.50
C LEU A 494 5.20 -6.39 29.38
N SER A 495 4.25 -6.30 28.44
CA SER A 495 4.20 -7.19 27.25
C SER A 495 5.36 -6.95 26.28
N SER A 496 6.05 -5.80 26.34
CA SER A 496 7.25 -5.52 25.55
C SER A 496 8.53 -6.21 26.04
N ILE A 497 8.58 -6.66 27.30
CA ILE A 497 9.80 -7.23 27.92
C ILE A 497 10.33 -8.47 27.16
N PRO A 498 9.50 -9.46 26.78
CA PRO A 498 9.95 -10.60 25.98
C PRO A 498 10.55 -10.20 24.62
N SER A 499 10.03 -9.14 24.01
CA SER A 499 10.53 -8.62 22.72
C SER A 499 11.92 -8.00 22.86
N ILE A 500 12.17 -7.24 23.94
CA ILE A 500 13.49 -6.69 24.25
C ILE A 500 14.49 -7.83 24.54
N ALA A 501 14.06 -8.85 25.28
CA ALA A 501 14.88 -10.04 25.55
C ALA A 501 15.23 -10.79 24.25
N ALA A 502 14.28 -10.94 23.32
CA ALA A 502 14.52 -11.56 22.02
C ALA A 502 15.54 -10.79 21.18
N LEU A 503 15.52 -9.46 21.23
CA LEU A 503 16.49 -8.61 20.52
C LEU A 503 17.92 -8.79 21.07
N LEU A 504 18.07 -8.90 22.39
CA LEU A 504 19.36 -9.19 23.02
C LEU A 504 19.87 -10.59 22.67
N LEU A 505 18.97 -11.57 22.57
CA LEU A 505 19.30 -12.95 22.21
C LEU A 505 19.55 -13.14 20.70
N PHE A 506 19.12 -12.20 19.84
CA PHE A 506 19.32 -12.29 18.38
C PHE A 506 20.80 -12.40 18.00
N VAL A 507 21.69 -11.78 18.76
CA VAL A 507 23.16 -11.83 18.56
C VAL A 507 23.71 -13.27 18.68
N LEU A 508 22.99 -14.16 19.34
CA LEU A 508 23.38 -15.56 19.53
C LEU A 508 22.86 -16.51 18.43
N THR A 509 22.04 -16.02 17.51
CA THR A 509 21.45 -16.86 16.46
C THR A 509 22.47 -17.19 15.37
N VAL A 510 22.49 -18.46 14.95
CA VAL A 510 23.38 -18.96 13.89
C VAL A 510 22.61 -19.12 12.59
N GLU A 511 23.28 -18.90 11.47
CA GLU A 511 22.71 -19.06 10.13
C GLU A 511 22.42 -20.55 9.82
N SER A 512 21.46 -20.83 8.92
CA SER A 512 21.14 -22.22 8.57
C SER A 512 22.23 -22.88 7.71
N PRO A 513 22.66 -24.12 8.05
CA PRO A 513 23.58 -24.90 7.22
C PRO A 513 23.08 -25.19 5.80
N ARG A 514 21.76 -25.39 5.61
CA ARG A 514 21.19 -25.70 4.28
C ARG A 514 21.25 -24.50 3.36
N TYR A 515 20.88 -23.33 3.86
CA TYR A 515 21.00 -22.05 3.15
C TYR A 515 22.46 -21.75 2.76
N LEU A 516 23.41 -21.96 3.68
CA LEU A 516 24.84 -21.77 3.39
C LEU A 516 25.35 -22.73 2.31
N CYS A 517 24.90 -23.99 2.31
CA CYS A 517 25.18 -24.93 1.22
C CYS A 517 24.59 -24.48 -0.13
N ALA A 518 23.35 -23.97 -0.15
CA ALA A 518 22.70 -23.48 -1.36
C ALA A 518 23.39 -22.23 -1.97
N ILE A 519 24.07 -21.43 -1.15
CA ILE A 519 24.89 -20.28 -1.60
C ILE A 519 26.30 -20.71 -2.02
N GLY A 520 26.66 -21.98 -1.85
CA GLY A 520 28.01 -22.50 -2.11
C GLY A 520 29.03 -22.24 -0.99
N ARG A 521 28.60 -21.76 0.19
CA ARG A 521 29.42 -21.60 1.41
C ARG A 521 29.43 -22.90 2.23
N THR A 522 29.91 -23.97 1.62
CA THR A 522 29.90 -25.33 2.22
C THR A 522 30.82 -25.48 3.43
N ARG A 523 31.87 -24.63 3.56
CA ARG A 523 32.78 -24.62 4.72
C ARG A 523 32.10 -24.07 5.97
N ASP A 524 31.44 -22.92 5.86
CA ASP A 524 30.70 -22.30 6.96
C ASP A 524 29.56 -23.21 7.45
N ALA A 525 28.86 -23.87 6.51
CA ALA A 525 27.84 -24.87 6.81
C ALA A 525 28.40 -26.05 7.60
N TYR A 526 29.57 -26.56 7.20
CA TYR A 526 30.25 -27.66 7.90
C TYR A 526 30.68 -27.28 9.32
N ASP A 527 31.18 -26.06 9.52
CA ASP A 527 31.58 -25.58 10.85
C ASP A 527 30.40 -25.47 11.82
N ILE A 528 29.24 -25.03 11.32
CA ILE A 528 28.00 -24.99 12.12
C ILE A 528 27.53 -26.41 12.44
N LEU A 529 27.52 -27.32 11.46
CA LEU A 529 27.18 -28.74 11.69
C LEU A 529 28.14 -29.42 12.67
N LYS A 530 29.43 -29.09 12.63
CA LYS A 530 30.43 -29.57 13.59
C LYS A 530 30.16 -29.07 15.01
N LYS A 531 29.80 -27.79 15.17
CA LYS A 531 29.38 -27.23 16.46
C LYS A 531 28.13 -27.95 16.99
N ILE A 532 27.13 -28.18 16.14
CA ILE A 532 25.91 -28.92 16.50
C ILE A 532 26.24 -30.36 16.92
N ALA A 533 27.11 -31.04 16.18
CA ALA A 533 27.53 -32.42 16.47
C ALA A 533 28.25 -32.52 17.83
N VAL A 534 29.13 -31.56 18.14
CA VAL A 534 29.81 -31.47 19.46
C VAL A 534 28.80 -31.25 20.59
N VAL A 535 27.85 -30.32 20.43
CA VAL A 535 26.81 -30.04 21.43
C VAL A 535 25.88 -31.24 21.63
N ASN A 536 25.50 -31.91 20.54
CA ASN A 536 24.62 -33.08 20.57
C ASN A 536 25.36 -34.39 20.89
N LYS A 537 26.67 -34.34 21.16
CA LYS A 537 27.52 -35.52 21.43
C LYS A 537 27.43 -36.61 20.35
N THR A 538 27.33 -36.20 19.09
CA THR A 538 27.26 -37.09 17.92
C THR A 538 28.45 -36.85 17.00
N GLN A 539 28.82 -37.85 16.19
CA GLN A 539 29.86 -37.71 15.17
C GLN A 539 29.22 -37.52 13.80
N LEU A 540 29.76 -36.59 13.01
CA LEU A 540 29.34 -36.39 11.63
C LEU A 540 29.76 -37.61 10.79
N PRO A 541 28.94 -38.03 9.81
CA PRO A 541 29.31 -39.12 8.91
C PRO A 541 30.60 -38.77 8.14
N PRO A 542 31.51 -39.74 7.91
CA PRO A 542 32.73 -39.49 7.16
C PRO A 542 32.41 -39.18 5.69
N GLY A 543 32.81 -38.01 5.20
CA GLY A 543 32.59 -37.60 3.82
C GLY A 543 32.75 -36.10 3.58
N LYS A 544 32.73 -35.69 2.31
CA LYS A 544 32.69 -34.28 1.92
C LYS A 544 31.23 -33.84 1.83
N LEU A 545 30.89 -32.72 2.46
CA LEU A 545 29.57 -32.11 2.33
C LEU A 545 29.39 -31.59 0.89
N VAL A 546 28.45 -32.15 0.14
CA VAL A 546 28.13 -31.78 -1.24
C VAL A 546 26.66 -31.36 -1.30
N SER A 547 26.33 -30.32 -2.06
CA SER A 547 24.94 -29.95 -2.35
C SER A 547 24.35 -30.93 -3.36
N SER A 548 23.07 -31.27 -3.22
CA SER A 548 22.38 -32.23 -4.10
C SER A 548 22.34 -31.82 -5.59
N GLU A 549 22.77 -30.61 -5.94
CA GLU A 549 22.81 -30.06 -7.31
C GLU A 549 23.93 -30.66 -8.21
N VAL A 550 24.92 -31.39 -7.68
CA VAL A 550 26.11 -31.78 -8.46
C VAL A 550 25.98 -33.17 -9.12
N THR A 551 24.88 -33.91 -8.93
CA THR A 551 24.85 -35.33 -9.33
C THR A 551 24.29 -35.61 -10.73
N GLU A 552 23.63 -34.66 -11.41
CA GLU A 552 23.08 -34.91 -12.74
C GLU A 552 23.23 -33.68 -13.64
N VAL A 553 24.31 -33.59 -14.43
CA VAL A 553 24.37 -33.14 -15.84
C VAL A 553 25.85 -33.14 -16.27
N HIS A 554 26.19 -34.10 -17.12
CA HIS A 554 27.31 -34.22 -18.06
C HIS A 554 28.71 -33.67 -17.68
N GLU A 555 29.55 -34.62 -17.28
CA GLU A 555 30.91 -34.77 -17.79
C GLU A 555 30.87 -34.79 -19.34
N GLU A 556 31.79 -34.06 -19.99
CA GLU A 556 31.87 -33.77 -21.44
C GLU A 556 31.06 -32.55 -21.95
N LEU A 557 31.68 -31.36 -21.91
CA LEU A 557 31.93 -30.48 -23.07
C LEU A 557 32.35 -29.04 -22.64
N ILE A 558 33.60 -28.69 -23.00
CA ILE A 558 34.06 -27.37 -23.51
C ILE A 558 34.48 -26.25 -22.52
N SER A 559 35.80 -26.04 -22.50
CA SER A 559 36.57 -24.77 -22.45
C SER A 559 36.63 -23.91 -21.16
N PRO A 560 37.82 -23.35 -20.84
CA PRO A 560 37.98 -22.37 -19.77
C PRO A 560 37.56 -20.98 -20.29
N GLY A 561 36.29 -20.63 -20.16
CA GLY A 561 35.84 -19.32 -20.58
C GLY A 561 34.39 -19.02 -20.23
N LYS A 562 34.20 -18.16 -19.22
CA LYS A 562 32.95 -17.46 -18.88
C LYS A 562 31.76 -18.34 -18.46
N ILE A 563 31.72 -18.68 -17.17
CA ILE A 563 30.43 -18.77 -16.47
C ILE A 563 30.59 -18.16 -15.07
N LYS A 564 30.38 -16.85 -14.95
CA LYS A 564 29.95 -16.24 -13.68
C LYS A 564 28.43 -16.34 -13.67
N VAL A 565 27.88 -17.41 -13.09
CA VAL A 565 26.43 -17.57 -12.91
C VAL A 565 25.93 -16.43 -12.03
N SER A 566 25.04 -15.64 -12.61
CA SER A 566 24.30 -14.55 -11.99
C SER A 566 23.29 -15.10 -10.98
N ILE A 567 23.54 -14.94 -9.67
CA ILE A 567 22.50 -15.12 -8.65
C ILE A 567 22.58 -13.95 -7.66
N LEU A 568 22.15 -12.78 -8.12
CA LEU A 568 21.43 -11.84 -7.27
C LEU A 568 19.97 -11.88 -7.72
N LYS A 569 19.22 -12.91 -7.28
CA LYS A 569 17.76 -12.93 -7.48
C LYS A 569 17.16 -11.83 -6.62
N SER A 570 16.70 -10.77 -7.27
CA SER A 570 15.82 -9.76 -6.69
C SER A 570 14.61 -10.43 -6.03
N GLY A 571 14.15 -9.96 -4.87
CA GLY A 571 12.99 -10.53 -4.14
C GLY A 571 11.71 -10.65 -4.99
N PHE A 572 11.59 -9.86 -6.06
CA PHE A 572 10.50 -9.99 -7.05
C PHE A 572 10.60 -11.27 -7.89
N SER A 573 11.80 -11.79 -8.17
CA SER A 573 11.99 -13.06 -8.87
C SER A 573 11.47 -14.23 -8.04
N SER A 574 11.62 -14.18 -6.72
CA SER A 574 11.08 -15.20 -5.81
C SER A 574 9.55 -15.13 -5.74
N LEU A 575 8.96 -13.93 -5.79
CA LEU A 575 7.50 -13.75 -5.80
C LEU A 575 6.87 -14.20 -7.13
N LEU A 576 7.53 -13.92 -8.27
CA LEU A 576 7.11 -14.40 -9.58
C LEU A 576 7.20 -15.94 -9.68
N MET A 577 8.18 -16.54 -9.00
CA MET A 577 8.40 -18.00 -8.95
C MET A 577 7.27 -18.73 -8.19
N LEU A 578 6.64 -18.08 -7.20
CA LEU A 578 5.45 -18.61 -6.50
C LEU A 578 4.23 -18.73 -7.42
N LEU A 579 4.12 -17.84 -8.42
CA LEU A 579 3.02 -17.83 -9.40
C LEU A 579 3.34 -18.67 -10.66
N SER A 580 4.40 -19.47 -10.63
CA SER A 580 4.75 -20.40 -11.71
C SER A 580 3.63 -21.44 -11.93
N PRO A 581 3.45 -21.97 -13.15
CA PRO A 581 2.39 -22.93 -13.46
C PRO A 581 2.43 -24.19 -12.58
N ALA A 582 3.60 -24.56 -12.06
CA ALA A 582 3.80 -25.67 -11.14
C ALA A 582 3.25 -25.39 -9.72
N LEU A 583 3.43 -24.18 -9.18
CA LEU A 583 3.02 -23.82 -7.82
C LEU A 583 1.71 -23.05 -7.72
N ARG A 584 1.27 -22.37 -8.79
CA ARG A 584 0.17 -21.40 -8.76
C ARG A 584 -1.12 -21.94 -8.14
N ARG A 585 -1.46 -23.20 -8.42
CA ARG A 585 -2.68 -23.84 -7.91
C ARG A 585 -2.59 -24.01 -6.39
N ASN A 586 -1.47 -24.51 -5.91
CA ASN A 586 -1.26 -24.72 -4.47
C ASN A 586 -1.14 -23.38 -3.75
N THR A 587 -0.42 -22.40 -4.31
CA THR A 587 -0.27 -21.06 -3.72
C THR A 587 -1.60 -20.32 -3.60
N LEU A 588 -2.45 -20.31 -4.64
CA LEU A 588 -3.76 -19.67 -4.58
C LEU A 588 -4.70 -20.35 -3.58
N LEU A 589 -4.71 -21.69 -3.55
CA LEU A 589 -5.53 -22.43 -2.57
C LEU A 589 -5.05 -22.18 -1.14
N ILE A 590 -3.74 -22.14 -0.90
CA ILE A 590 -3.17 -21.79 0.42
C ILE A 590 -3.60 -20.38 0.83
N TRP A 591 -3.62 -19.41 -0.08
CA TRP A 591 -4.08 -18.05 0.24
C TRP A 591 -5.53 -18.02 0.71
N VAL A 592 -6.43 -18.75 0.04
CA VAL A 592 -7.84 -18.87 0.46
C VAL A 592 -7.95 -19.49 1.85
N VAL A 593 -7.19 -20.55 2.11
CA VAL A 593 -7.18 -21.22 3.42
C VAL A 593 -6.63 -20.30 4.51
N TYR A 594 -5.55 -19.54 4.25
CA TYR A 594 -5.00 -18.57 5.19
C TYR A 594 -5.98 -17.45 5.49
N ILE A 595 -6.67 -16.91 4.48
CA ILE A 595 -7.71 -15.88 4.68
C ILE A 595 -8.82 -16.45 5.57
N GLY A 596 -9.35 -17.63 5.25
CA GLY A 596 -10.49 -18.20 5.97
C GLY A 596 -10.16 -18.66 7.39
N ASN A 597 -9.00 -19.30 7.60
CA ASN A 597 -8.54 -19.66 8.94
C ASN A 597 -8.21 -18.43 9.79
N SER A 598 -7.60 -17.38 9.21
CA SER A 598 -7.33 -16.15 9.95
C SER A 598 -8.62 -15.41 10.29
N PHE A 599 -9.55 -15.27 9.33
CA PHE A 599 -10.87 -14.69 9.56
C PHE A 599 -11.60 -15.39 10.72
N SER A 600 -11.62 -16.73 10.70
CA SER A 600 -12.30 -17.53 11.71
C SER A 600 -11.61 -17.47 13.07
N TYR A 601 -10.27 -17.59 13.10
CA TYR A 601 -9.49 -17.52 14.33
C TYR A 601 -9.70 -16.19 15.05
N TYR A 602 -9.46 -15.05 14.39
CA TYR A 602 -9.60 -13.73 15.02
C TYR A 602 -11.07 -13.34 15.24
N GLY A 603 -11.97 -13.76 14.35
CA GLY A 603 -13.39 -13.50 14.50
C GLY A 603 -14.03 -14.22 15.70
N ILE A 604 -13.64 -15.46 15.99
CA ILE A 604 -14.12 -16.20 17.18
C ILE A 604 -13.65 -15.52 18.47
N ILE A 605 -12.45 -14.93 18.49
CA ILE A 605 -11.94 -14.15 19.65
C ILE A 605 -12.89 -12.98 19.96
N LEU A 606 -13.26 -12.21 18.93
CA LEU A 606 -14.18 -11.09 19.04
C LEU A 606 -15.61 -11.52 19.38
N LEU A 607 -16.02 -12.68 18.87
CA LEU A 607 -17.32 -13.24 19.16
C LEU A 607 -17.45 -13.58 20.66
N THR A 608 -16.38 -14.07 21.28
CA THR A 608 -16.35 -14.32 22.74
C THR A 608 -16.50 -13.05 23.57
N SER A 609 -15.86 -11.94 23.19
CA SER A 609 -15.99 -10.69 23.95
C SER A 609 -17.38 -10.08 23.81
N LEU A 610 -17.99 -10.12 22.62
CA LEU A 610 -19.32 -9.54 22.36
C LEU A 610 -20.47 -10.35 22.95
N PHE A 611 -20.36 -11.68 22.99
CA PHE A 611 -21.35 -12.48 23.71
C PHE A 611 -21.22 -12.36 25.23
N SER A 612 -20.00 -12.08 25.72
CA SER A 612 -19.77 -11.86 27.15
C SER A 612 -20.28 -10.50 27.63
N SER A 613 -20.36 -9.48 26.79
CA SER A 613 -20.78 -8.12 27.17
C SER A 613 -22.30 -7.89 27.15
N GLY A 614 -23.10 -8.92 26.84
CA GLY A 614 -24.56 -8.89 27.01
C GLY A 614 -25.34 -7.91 26.11
N GLN A 615 -24.70 -7.28 25.12
CA GLN A 615 -25.24 -6.12 24.39
C GLN A 615 -26.54 -6.38 23.59
N CYS A 616 -26.99 -7.63 23.44
CA CYS A 616 -28.21 -8.00 22.71
C CYS A 616 -29.38 -8.47 23.60
N GLN A 617 -29.25 -8.46 24.93
CA GLN A 617 -30.38 -8.80 25.82
C GLN A 617 -31.23 -7.56 26.13
N HIS A 618 -32.30 -7.37 25.37
CA HIS A 618 -33.43 -6.52 25.76
C HIS A 618 -34.13 -7.11 27.01
N SER A 619 -33.56 -6.90 28.20
CA SER A 619 -34.31 -7.00 29.45
C SER A 619 -33.83 -5.92 30.40
N SER A 620 -34.72 -4.95 30.64
CA SER A 620 -34.59 -3.89 31.62
C SER A 620 -34.39 -4.46 33.02
N ILE A 621 -33.13 -4.58 33.46
CA ILE A 621 -32.62 -4.31 34.81
C ILE A 621 -31.10 -4.16 34.60
N ALA A 622 -30.67 -2.92 34.39
CA ALA A 622 -29.28 -2.54 34.53
C ALA A 622 -28.96 -2.50 36.03
N LEU A 623 -28.56 -3.63 36.60
CA LEU A 623 -27.74 -3.64 37.79
C LEU A 623 -26.28 -3.71 37.32
N ASN A 624 -25.74 -2.53 37.03
CA ASN A 624 -24.31 -2.30 37.02
C ASN A 624 -23.74 -2.72 38.39
N LEU A 625 -22.70 -3.54 38.38
CA LEU A 625 -21.51 -3.57 39.26
C LEU A 625 -20.86 -4.96 39.15
N ASN A 626 -19.69 -5.05 38.48
CA ASN A 626 -18.68 -6.16 38.43
C ASN A 626 -18.40 -6.88 37.09
N ASP A 627 -18.82 -6.38 35.92
CA ASP A 627 -18.74 -7.19 34.69
C ASP A 627 -17.40 -7.16 33.92
N ASP A 628 -16.46 -6.26 34.25
CA ASP A 628 -15.15 -6.23 33.58
C ASP A 628 -14.30 -7.47 33.92
N GLN A 629 -14.39 -7.96 35.16
CA GLN A 629 -13.63 -9.13 35.60
C GLN A 629 -14.16 -10.42 34.97
N SER A 630 -15.47 -10.49 34.67
CA SER A 630 -16.08 -11.62 33.96
C SER A 630 -15.58 -11.68 32.51
N LEU A 631 -15.41 -10.53 31.85
CA LEU A 631 -14.90 -10.41 30.49
C LEU A 631 -13.45 -10.93 30.39
N TYR A 632 -12.54 -10.44 31.24
CA TYR A 632 -11.15 -10.93 31.24
C TYR A 632 -11.05 -12.41 31.58
N THR A 633 -11.92 -12.90 32.48
CA THR A 633 -11.99 -14.33 32.83
C THR A 633 -12.46 -15.18 31.63
N ASN A 634 -13.46 -14.72 30.89
CA ASN A 634 -13.95 -15.39 29.68
C ASN A 634 -12.91 -15.37 28.56
N VAL A 635 -12.17 -14.27 28.40
CA VAL A 635 -11.05 -14.18 27.46
C VAL A 635 -9.93 -15.16 27.86
N LEU A 636 -9.59 -15.25 29.15
CA LEU A 636 -8.61 -16.21 29.65
C LEU A 636 -9.05 -17.67 29.42
N ILE A 637 -10.30 -18.00 29.74
CA ILE A 637 -10.88 -19.34 29.47
C ILE A 637 -10.78 -19.67 27.99
N ASN A 638 -11.07 -18.72 27.11
CA ASN A 638 -10.98 -18.93 25.68
C ASN A 638 -9.53 -19.09 25.20
N ASN A 639 -8.56 -18.33 25.72
CA ASN A 639 -7.14 -18.52 25.38
C ASN A 639 -6.61 -19.90 25.84
N LEU A 640 -7.12 -20.45 26.95
CA LEU A 640 -6.80 -21.82 27.38
C LEU A 640 -7.27 -22.88 26.36
N ALA A 641 -8.23 -22.58 25.49
CA ALA A 641 -8.71 -23.48 24.44
C ALA A 641 -7.66 -23.79 23.36
N GLU A 642 -6.61 -22.98 23.25
CA GLU A 642 -5.51 -23.22 22.30
C GLU A 642 -4.62 -24.40 22.69
N ILE A 643 -4.47 -24.69 23.99
CA ILE A 643 -3.66 -25.83 24.48
C ILE A 643 -4.20 -27.17 23.94
N PRO A 644 -5.49 -27.52 24.15
CA PRO A 644 -6.01 -28.75 23.58
C PRO A 644 -5.98 -28.72 22.05
N GLY A 645 -6.11 -27.55 21.41
CA GLY A 645 -6.08 -27.41 19.95
C GLY A 645 -4.72 -27.77 19.35
N THR A 646 -3.65 -27.21 19.93
CA THR A 646 -2.26 -27.49 19.53
C THR A 646 -1.86 -28.93 19.85
N LEU A 647 -2.29 -29.49 20.98
CA LEU A 647 -2.02 -30.87 21.34
C LEU A 647 -2.73 -31.86 20.40
N LEU A 648 -4.01 -31.63 20.09
CA LEU A 648 -4.78 -32.43 19.14
C LEU A 648 -4.16 -32.35 17.74
N ALA A 649 -3.76 -31.16 17.31
CA ALA A 649 -3.04 -30.96 16.05
C ALA A 649 -1.74 -31.78 16.00
N ALA A 650 -0.96 -31.79 17.08
CA ALA A 650 0.30 -32.56 17.14
C ALA A 650 0.09 -34.06 16.96
N ILE A 651 -0.92 -34.63 17.62
CA ILE A 651 -1.24 -36.05 17.51
C ILE A 651 -1.77 -36.39 16.12
N MET A 652 -2.57 -35.51 15.53
CA MET A 652 -3.24 -35.75 14.25
C MET A 652 -2.32 -35.62 13.03
N VAL A 653 -1.39 -34.66 13.04
CA VAL A 653 -0.47 -34.41 11.91
C VAL A 653 0.35 -35.64 11.53
N ASP A 654 0.79 -36.41 12.53
CA ASP A 654 1.61 -37.60 12.31
C ASP A 654 0.76 -38.85 12.03
N LYS A 655 -0.43 -38.97 12.62
CA LYS A 655 -1.33 -40.12 12.40
C LYS A 655 -2.07 -40.03 11.06
N VAL A 656 -2.77 -38.94 10.80
CA VAL A 656 -3.78 -38.83 9.74
C VAL A 656 -3.27 -38.10 8.49
N GLY A 657 -2.17 -37.36 8.60
CA GLY A 657 -1.65 -36.52 7.51
C GLY A 657 -2.13 -35.08 7.62
N ARG A 658 -1.46 -34.14 6.95
CA ARG A 658 -1.64 -32.69 7.21
C ARG A 658 -2.96 -32.21 6.63
N LYS A 659 -3.25 -32.58 5.38
CA LYS A 659 -4.41 -32.08 4.62
C LYS A 659 -5.74 -32.51 5.25
N PHE A 660 -5.86 -33.79 5.62
CA PHE A 660 -7.06 -34.31 6.27
C PHE A 660 -7.23 -33.76 7.70
N SER A 661 -6.13 -33.56 8.43
CA SER A 661 -6.20 -33.01 9.78
C SER A 661 -6.77 -31.59 9.80
N VAL A 662 -6.36 -30.72 8.85
CA VAL A 662 -6.92 -29.37 8.71
C VAL A 662 -8.41 -29.43 8.37
N ALA A 663 -8.80 -30.27 7.41
CA ALA A 663 -10.21 -30.42 7.02
C ALA A 663 -11.09 -30.93 8.17
N LEU A 664 -10.60 -31.90 8.96
CA LEU A 664 -11.30 -32.40 10.13
C LEU A 664 -11.45 -31.32 11.20
N MET A 665 -10.39 -30.56 11.48
CA MET A 665 -10.44 -29.47 12.47
C MET A 665 -11.38 -28.34 12.05
N CYS A 666 -11.39 -27.93 10.77
CA CYS A 666 -12.37 -26.98 10.26
C CYS A 666 -13.81 -27.53 10.38
N GLY A 667 -14.04 -28.83 10.11
CA GLY A 667 -15.35 -29.45 10.26
C GLY A 667 -15.83 -29.55 11.72
N LEU A 668 -14.93 -29.84 12.66
CA LEU A 668 -15.25 -29.85 14.10
C LEU A 668 -15.52 -28.44 14.65
N SER A 669 -14.81 -27.43 14.12
CA SER A 669 -15.09 -26.02 14.40
C SER A 669 -16.49 -25.63 13.91
N PHE A 670 -16.88 -26.06 12.70
CA PHE A 670 -18.23 -25.85 12.16
C PHE A 670 -19.30 -26.48 13.07
N LEU A 671 -19.09 -27.73 13.49
CA LEU A 671 -20.05 -28.41 14.39
C LEU A 671 -20.18 -27.75 15.76
N SER A 672 -19.14 -27.04 16.21
CA SER A 672 -19.14 -26.32 17.49
C SER A 672 -19.82 -24.95 17.38
N LEU A 673 -19.82 -24.33 16.19
CA LEU A 673 -20.47 -23.03 15.94
C LEU A 673 -21.96 -23.18 15.57
N LEU A 674 -22.34 -24.26 14.89
CA LEU A 674 -23.70 -24.51 14.41
C LEU A 674 -24.79 -24.34 15.50
N PRO A 675 -24.62 -24.84 16.75
CA PRO A 675 -25.65 -24.71 17.76
C PRO A 675 -25.93 -23.25 18.15
N LEU A 676 -24.96 -22.32 17.99
CA LEU A 676 -25.10 -20.89 18.37
C LEU A 676 -26.13 -20.13 17.50
N LEU A 677 -26.65 -20.76 16.44
CA LEU A 677 -27.77 -20.23 15.66
C LEU A 677 -29.06 -20.12 16.49
N ALA A 678 -29.19 -20.90 17.56
CA ALA A 678 -30.29 -20.83 18.51
C ALA A 678 -29.86 -20.16 19.83
N PRO A 679 -30.79 -19.51 20.58
CA PRO A 679 -30.49 -18.96 21.90
C PRO A 679 -30.10 -20.07 22.89
N GLN A 680 -29.06 -19.84 23.68
CA GLN A 680 -28.47 -20.83 24.59
C GLN A 680 -28.20 -20.25 25.98
N LEU A 681 -27.96 -21.14 26.95
CA LEU A 681 -27.44 -20.78 28.26
C LEU A 681 -26.03 -20.17 28.13
N PRO A 682 -25.68 -19.09 28.86
CA PRO A 682 -24.37 -18.44 28.75
C PRO A 682 -23.18 -19.38 28.94
N ALA A 683 -23.28 -20.33 29.88
CA ALA A 683 -22.24 -21.35 30.10
C ALA A 683 -22.05 -22.29 28.91
N LEU A 684 -23.13 -22.62 28.19
CA LEU A 684 -23.08 -23.45 26.99
C LEU A 684 -22.47 -22.68 25.82
N THR A 685 -22.81 -21.39 25.67
CA THR A 685 -22.21 -20.49 24.66
C THR A 685 -20.70 -20.41 24.84
N THR A 686 -20.21 -20.19 26.06
CA THR A 686 -18.76 -20.14 26.35
C THR A 686 -18.09 -21.49 26.07
N ALA A 687 -18.72 -22.62 26.41
CA ALA A 687 -18.19 -23.95 26.14
C ALA A 687 -18.11 -24.27 24.63
N LEU A 688 -19.09 -23.84 23.85
CA LEU A 688 -19.10 -24.02 22.40
C LEU A 688 -18.08 -23.12 21.69
N LEU A 689 -17.90 -21.88 22.14
CA LEU A 689 -16.85 -20.98 21.65
C LEU A 689 -15.46 -21.49 22.02
N PHE A 690 -15.29 -22.06 23.21
CA PHE A 690 -14.07 -22.77 23.60
C PHE A 690 -13.78 -23.93 22.64
N GLY A 691 -14.76 -24.78 22.35
CA GLY A 691 -14.62 -25.87 21.38
C GLY A 691 -14.26 -25.37 19.98
N ALA A 692 -14.98 -24.38 19.46
CA ALA A 692 -14.69 -23.77 18.16
C ALA A 692 -13.25 -23.22 18.11
N ARG A 693 -12.79 -22.58 19.19
CA ARG A 693 -11.43 -22.05 19.29
C ARG A 693 -10.36 -23.14 19.33
N THR A 694 -10.60 -24.22 20.06
CA THR A 694 -9.71 -25.39 20.09
C THR A 694 -9.47 -25.92 18.68
N PHE A 695 -10.53 -26.13 17.90
CA PHE A 695 -10.41 -26.71 16.57
C PHE A 695 -9.83 -25.73 15.54
N ILE A 696 -10.23 -24.45 15.54
CA ILE A 696 -9.68 -23.48 14.58
C ILE A 696 -8.20 -23.17 14.83
N SER A 697 -7.79 -23.11 16.10
CA SER A 697 -6.37 -22.93 16.46
C SER A 697 -5.53 -24.11 15.99
N GLY A 698 -6.02 -25.34 16.21
CA GLY A 698 -5.40 -26.56 15.68
C GLY A 698 -5.27 -26.53 14.16
N SER A 699 -6.33 -26.13 13.44
CA SER A 699 -6.31 -25.96 11.98
C SER A 699 -5.25 -24.96 11.52
N PHE A 700 -5.17 -23.80 12.17
CA PHE A 700 -4.22 -22.72 11.83
C PHE A 700 -2.77 -23.20 11.96
N VAL A 701 -2.42 -23.87 13.06
CA VAL A 701 -1.07 -24.39 13.30
C VAL A 701 -0.66 -25.47 12.28
N ILE A 702 -1.60 -26.33 11.87
CA ILE A 702 -1.30 -27.37 10.87
C ILE A 702 -1.09 -26.75 9.49
N VAL A 703 -1.89 -25.75 9.11
CA VAL A 703 -1.72 -25.02 7.84
C VAL A 703 -0.37 -24.31 7.79
N ASP A 704 0.10 -23.74 8.90
CA ASP A 704 1.42 -23.13 9.00
C ASP A 704 2.57 -24.12 8.75
N VAL A 705 2.45 -25.34 9.28
CA VAL A 705 3.43 -26.40 9.01
C VAL A 705 3.35 -26.86 7.56
N TYR A 706 2.14 -27.08 7.06
CA TYR A 706 1.91 -27.52 5.69
C TYR A 706 2.45 -26.50 4.66
N CYS A 707 2.25 -25.21 4.89
CA CYS A 707 2.78 -24.12 4.08
C CYS A 707 4.31 -24.15 3.99
N ARG A 708 4.99 -24.45 5.10
CA ARG A 708 6.46 -24.58 5.16
C ARG A 708 6.98 -25.80 4.42
N GLU A 709 6.21 -26.88 4.38
CA GLU A 709 6.58 -28.15 3.73
C GLU A 709 6.40 -28.13 2.21
N ILE A 710 5.49 -27.30 1.67
CA ILE A 710 5.21 -27.22 0.22
C ILE A 710 6.24 -26.40 -0.55
N TYR A 711 6.66 -25.26 0.03
CA TYR A 711 7.54 -24.35 -0.69
C TYR A 711 9.00 -24.82 -0.67
N PRO A 712 9.71 -24.78 -1.83
CA PRO A 712 11.11 -25.16 -1.86
C PRO A 712 11.97 -24.17 -1.09
N THR A 713 13.11 -24.65 -0.57
CA THR A 713 13.96 -23.91 0.38
C THR A 713 14.36 -22.52 -0.14
N SER A 714 14.58 -22.38 -1.45
CA SER A 714 14.96 -21.11 -2.09
C SER A 714 13.87 -20.02 -2.11
N VAL A 715 12.59 -20.37 -2.01
CA VAL A 715 11.46 -19.41 -2.02
C VAL A 715 10.52 -19.57 -0.82
N ARG A 716 10.81 -20.48 0.11
CA ARG A 716 9.98 -20.83 1.28
C ARG A 716 9.64 -19.62 2.13
N SER A 717 10.66 -18.84 2.54
CA SER A 717 10.46 -17.64 3.36
C SER A 717 9.57 -16.61 2.67
N THR A 718 9.76 -16.39 1.36
CA THR A 718 8.91 -15.50 0.56
C THR A 718 7.49 -16.03 0.40
N GLY A 719 7.33 -17.33 0.14
CA GLY A 719 6.02 -17.99 -0.01
C GLY A 719 5.15 -17.90 1.24
N ILE A 720 5.75 -18.18 2.40
CA ILE A 720 5.08 -18.07 3.71
C ILE A 720 4.79 -16.61 4.05
N GLY A 721 5.75 -15.71 3.84
CA GLY A 721 5.55 -14.28 4.10
C GLY A 721 4.38 -13.72 3.29
N VAL A 722 4.31 -14.03 2.00
CA VAL A 722 3.20 -13.61 1.12
C VAL A 722 1.89 -14.27 1.52
N ALA A 723 1.86 -15.59 1.78
CA ALA A 723 0.65 -16.29 2.21
C ALA A 723 0.07 -15.72 3.52
N ASN A 724 0.93 -15.43 4.50
CA ASN A 724 0.52 -14.80 5.74
C ASN A 724 0.02 -13.37 5.53
N SER A 725 0.69 -12.60 4.67
CA SER A 725 0.29 -11.22 4.34
C SER A 725 -1.10 -11.18 3.69
N VAL A 726 -1.38 -12.11 2.77
CA VAL A 726 -2.71 -12.28 2.18
C VAL A 726 -3.72 -12.77 3.23
N GLY A 727 -3.30 -13.67 4.13
CA GLY A 727 -4.11 -14.13 5.26
C GLY A 727 -4.61 -13.00 6.17
N ARG A 728 -3.88 -11.88 6.27
CA ARG A 728 -4.28 -10.69 7.05
C ARG A 728 -5.55 -10.01 6.54
N ILE A 729 -5.96 -10.25 5.30
CA ILE A 729 -7.26 -9.78 4.80
C ILE A 729 -8.40 -10.37 5.66
N GLY A 730 -8.26 -11.60 6.16
CA GLY A 730 -9.22 -12.25 7.05
C GLY A 730 -9.53 -11.41 8.31
N PRO A 731 -8.55 -11.14 9.19
CA PRO A 731 -8.74 -10.32 10.39
C PRO A 731 -9.01 -8.84 10.12
N MET A 732 -8.81 -8.32 8.91
CA MET A 732 -9.30 -6.99 8.54
C MET A 732 -10.82 -6.99 8.33
N ILE A 733 -11.35 -8.09 7.80
CA ILE A 733 -12.78 -8.25 7.52
C ILE A 733 -13.54 -8.76 8.76
N SER A 734 -12.93 -9.60 9.60
CA SER A 734 -13.61 -10.23 10.74
C SER A 734 -14.23 -9.24 11.74
N PRO A 735 -13.58 -8.13 12.16
CA PRO A 735 -14.17 -7.18 13.09
C PRO A 735 -15.33 -6.43 12.45
N ILE A 736 -15.24 -6.10 11.15
CA ILE A 736 -16.33 -5.44 10.42
C ILE A 736 -17.57 -6.34 10.42
N VAL A 737 -17.40 -7.61 10.08
CA VAL A 737 -18.51 -8.59 10.03
C VAL A 737 -19.07 -8.85 11.43
N VAL A 738 -18.20 -9.09 12.41
CA VAL A 738 -18.61 -9.44 13.78
C VAL A 738 -19.24 -8.24 14.49
N VAL A 739 -18.58 -7.08 14.50
CA VAL A 739 -19.04 -5.89 15.24
C VAL A 739 -20.30 -5.30 14.60
N GLN A 740 -20.35 -5.17 13.27
CA GLN A 740 -21.51 -4.58 12.61
C GLN A 740 -22.75 -5.48 12.73
N LEU A 741 -22.63 -6.77 12.42
CA LEU A 741 -23.79 -7.68 12.41
C LEU A 741 -24.27 -8.03 13.82
N VAL A 742 -23.36 -8.14 14.80
CA VAL A 742 -23.75 -8.44 16.19
C VAL A 742 -24.35 -7.20 16.86
N ARG A 743 -23.85 -5.98 16.61
CA ARG A 743 -24.45 -4.75 17.15
C ARG A 743 -25.84 -4.47 16.58
N GLU A 744 -26.08 -4.81 15.32
CA GLU A 744 -27.41 -4.73 14.68
C GLU A 744 -28.35 -5.89 15.07
N CYS A 745 -27.99 -6.71 16.08
CA CYS A 745 -28.76 -7.87 16.54
C CYS A 745 -29.01 -8.95 15.46
N HIS A 746 -28.24 -8.98 14.39
CA HIS A 746 -28.27 -10.02 13.35
C HIS A 746 -27.29 -11.17 13.63
N GLN A 747 -27.35 -11.73 14.85
CA GLN A 747 -26.46 -12.80 15.32
C GLN A 747 -26.43 -14.01 14.38
N THR A 748 -27.60 -14.42 13.86
CA THR A 748 -27.72 -15.58 12.96
C THR A 748 -26.95 -15.36 11.65
N ALA A 749 -26.95 -14.14 11.11
CA ALA A 749 -26.23 -13.80 9.89
C ALA A 749 -24.70 -13.83 10.10
N ALA A 750 -24.23 -13.35 11.25
CA ALA A 750 -22.82 -13.39 11.60
C ALA A 750 -22.30 -14.84 11.65
N ILE A 751 -23.01 -15.73 12.34
CA ILE A 751 -22.62 -17.15 12.47
C ILE A 751 -22.65 -17.86 11.11
N VAL A 752 -23.68 -17.65 10.29
CA VAL A 752 -23.75 -18.24 8.94
C VAL A 752 -22.56 -17.81 8.06
N CYS A 753 -22.09 -16.57 8.19
CA CYS A 753 -20.89 -16.10 7.50
C CYS A 753 -19.63 -16.86 7.96
N PHE A 754 -19.46 -17.11 9.26
CA PHE A 754 -18.34 -17.94 9.75
C PHE A 754 -18.39 -19.36 9.21
N GLU A 755 -19.58 -19.97 9.22
CA GLU A 755 -19.75 -21.33 8.72
C GLU A 755 -19.43 -21.45 7.23
N ALA A 756 -19.85 -20.48 6.42
CA ALA A 756 -19.53 -20.45 4.99
C ALA A 756 -18.01 -20.36 4.75
N VAL A 757 -17.30 -19.56 5.53
CA VAL A 757 -15.84 -19.40 5.43
C VAL A 757 -15.09 -20.67 5.88
N LEU A 758 -15.57 -21.35 6.92
CA LEU A 758 -15.01 -22.63 7.38
C LEU A 758 -15.17 -23.73 6.33
N VAL A 759 -16.34 -23.84 5.70
CA VAL A 759 -16.59 -24.80 4.61
C VAL A 759 -15.71 -24.50 3.41
N LEU A 760 -15.60 -23.23 3.01
CA LEU A 760 -14.74 -22.82 1.90
C LEU A 760 -13.26 -23.17 2.17
N SER A 761 -12.81 -22.97 3.41
CA SER A 761 -11.45 -23.32 3.84
C SER A 761 -11.22 -24.84 3.80
N ALA A 762 -12.16 -25.63 4.33
CA ALA A 762 -12.07 -27.09 4.31
C ALA A 762 -12.05 -27.66 2.88
N VAL A 763 -12.91 -27.16 1.98
CA VAL A 763 -12.94 -27.57 0.57
C VAL A 763 -11.64 -27.18 -0.14
N SER A 764 -11.14 -25.96 0.10
CA SER A 764 -9.88 -25.49 -0.51
C SER A 764 -8.69 -26.35 -0.11
N VAL A 765 -8.66 -26.80 1.16
CA VAL A 765 -7.64 -27.73 1.64
C VAL A 765 -7.77 -29.07 0.93
N LEU A 766 -8.99 -29.62 0.80
CA LEU A 766 -9.22 -30.90 0.12
C LEU A 766 -8.83 -30.89 -1.37
N LEU A 767 -8.76 -29.72 -2.00
CA LEU A 767 -8.36 -29.54 -3.41
C LEU A 767 -6.85 -29.41 -3.63
N LEU A 768 -6.05 -29.36 -2.57
CA LEU A 768 -4.58 -29.31 -2.65
C LEU A 768 -4.00 -30.60 -3.24
N SER A 769 -2.99 -30.48 -4.10
CA SER A 769 -2.49 -31.61 -4.90
C SER A 769 -1.49 -32.51 -4.16
N VAL A 770 -0.86 -32.05 -3.08
CA VAL A 770 0.27 -32.74 -2.44
C VAL A 770 0.02 -32.98 -0.94
N GLU A 771 0.21 -34.21 -0.48
CA GLU A 771 0.33 -34.54 0.95
C GLU A 771 1.82 -34.60 1.33
N THR A 772 2.19 -33.93 2.42
CA THR A 772 3.58 -33.68 2.81
C THR A 772 4.11 -34.64 3.88
N LYS A 773 3.25 -35.51 4.43
CA LYS A 773 3.64 -36.51 5.43
C LYS A 773 4.87 -37.33 5.00
N GLY A 774 5.95 -37.22 5.78
CA GLY A 774 7.17 -38.02 5.63
C GLY A 774 8.05 -37.68 4.42
N ARG A 775 7.79 -36.58 3.71
CA ARG A 775 8.60 -36.18 2.54
C ARG A 775 9.81 -35.34 2.95
N GLU A 776 10.90 -35.49 2.18
CA GLU A 776 12.06 -34.61 2.31
C GLU A 776 11.77 -33.22 1.73
N LEU A 777 12.48 -32.19 2.22
CA LEU A 777 12.29 -30.82 1.77
C LEU A 777 12.95 -30.66 0.41
N ILE A 778 12.23 -30.09 -0.55
CA ILE A 778 12.72 -29.84 -1.90
C ILE A 778 13.63 -28.61 -1.89
N ASP A 779 14.84 -28.73 -2.40
CA ASP A 779 15.84 -27.66 -2.40
C ASP A 779 15.70 -26.69 -3.60
N THR A 780 15.33 -27.20 -4.79
CA THR A 780 15.11 -26.44 -6.04
C THR A 780 13.99 -27.04 -6.91
N HIS A 781 13.42 -26.24 -7.83
CA HIS A 781 12.39 -26.69 -8.76
C HIS A 781 13.00 -27.38 -9.98
N ASP A 782 13.01 -28.71 -9.99
CA ASP A 782 13.12 -29.51 -11.22
C ASP A 782 11.87 -30.38 -11.36
N VAL A 783 10.90 -29.89 -12.16
CA VAL A 783 9.94 -30.68 -12.95
C VAL A 783 9.73 -29.95 -14.27
#